data_AF-A0A5N5F7M2-F1
#
_entry.id   AF-A0A5N5F7M2-F1
#
_cell.length_a   1.000
_cell.length_b   1.000
_cell.length_c   1.000
_cell.angle_alpha   90.00
_cell.angle_beta   90.00
_cell.angle_gamma   90.00
#
_symmetry.space_group_name_H-M   'P 1'
#
loop_
_entity.id
_entity.type
_entity.pdbx_description
1 polymer ?
#
loop_
_entity_poly.entity_id
_entity_poly.type
_entity_poly.pdbx_seq_one_letter_code
_entity_poly.pdbx_strand_id
1 'polypeptide(L)'
;MGSKWRKAKLALGLNLCVYLPKTLEDSSPSSVDSAERLSDAALLSPANWANGSSRPTTPTPSSHGLKLSRSGSKSSKQTCSICLTKMKQGGGHALFTAECSHSFHFHCITSNVKHGNQICPVCRAKWKEIPVQGPSLDPPPGRAAIGPVGWPQNDALMTVVRRLPPPRRDLSRRHIVPLYQAHEPGVFNDDETLDHQPVFDERSSCNKNGGDDNFVRTVEIKTFPEVTAVSKSNSHDNFTVLVHLKAATSVTRQNPSINLSSLPQFSHNHRAPVDLVTVLDTSGSMAGTKLALLKRAMGFVIQNLGSNDRLSVIAFSSTARRLFPLRRMTDTGRQQALQAVNSLVANGGTNIAEGLRKGGKVLEDRRGKNPVASIILLSDGQDTYTVSGSGPNQSQPNYQLLLPLSIHPSDNTGFQIPVHAFGFGADHDASSMHSISEISGGTFSFIETEAVIQDAFAQCIGGLLSVVVQELQVVVECVNTSLRLGSVKAGSYPSRVMGDGRKGVIDVGDMYADEERDFLVSVNVPTESCSNLTSLIKVRCIYKDPLNKETATIESEEVRIERPDVAQQAVVSIEVDRQRNRLQAAEAMALARGAAELGDLTGAVSTLENCRRVLSETVSAKSQDRLCVALDAELKEMQERMASRHVYEASGRAYILSGLSSHSWQRATARGDSTDGSSLVQAYQTPSMVEMLTRSQAMLLGSPSAQRLVRPFYSQPKPR
;
A
#
# COMPACT_ATOMS: atom_id res chain seq x y z
N MET A 1 11.49 39.34 -4.32
CA MET A 1 11.53 39.72 -2.88
C MET A 1 11.76 38.47 -2.01
N GLY A 2 13.00 38.07 -1.71
CA GLY A 2 13.27 36.74 -1.09
C GLY A 2 13.52 36.68 0.43
N SER A 3 13.94 37.78 1.07
CA SER A 3 14.57 37.70 2.41
C SER A 3 13.59 37.66 3.60
N LYS A 4 12.40 38.29 3.50
CA LYS A 4 11.51 38.49 4.65
C LYS A 4 10.83 37.20 5.15
N TRP A 5 10.51 36.25 4.26
CA TRP A 5 9.80 35.00 4.62
C TRP A 5 10.63 34.04 5.48
N ARG A 6 11.97 33.97 5.32
CA ARG A 6 12.83 33.13 6.18
C ARG A 6 12.84 33.58 7.65
N LYS A 7 12.62 34.87 7.94
CA LYS A 7 12.57 35.37 9.33
C LYS A 7 11.24 35.07 10.02
N ALA A 8 10.12 35.02 9.29
CA ALA A 8 8.82 34.66 9.84
C ALA A 8 8.78 33.20 10.35
N LYS A 9 9.37 32.25 9.60
CA LYS A 9 9.36 30.82 9.97
C LYS A 9 10.19 30.49 11.23
N LEU A 10 11.12 31.36 11.62
CA LEU A 10 11.89 31.25 12.87
C LEU A 10 11.16 31.80 14.12
N ALA A 11 10.18 32.70 13.94
CA ALA A 11 9.44 33.30 15.06
C ALA A 11 8.29 32.43 15.60
N LEU A 12 7.79 31.48 14.80
CA LEU A 12 6.68 30.59 15.16
C LEU A 12 7.12 29.32 15.92
N GLY A 13 8.41 29.17 16.23
CA GLY A 13 8.98 28.00 16.93
C GLY A 13 9.04 28.10 18.45
N LEU A 14 8.68 29.23 19.06
CA LEU A 14 8.81 29.47 20.51
C LEU A 14 7.58 30.17 21.09
N ASN A 15 6.84 29.46 21.95
CA ASN A 15 5.70 30.01 22.67
C ASN A 15 6.13 30.99 23.78
N LEU A 16 6.20 32.28 23.46
CA LEU A 16 6.41 33.37 24.41
C LEU A 16 5.47 34.54 24.10
N CYS A 17 4.48 34.76 24.97
CA CYS A 17 3.54 35.87 24.84
C CYS A 17 4.25 37.20 25.14
N VAL A 18 4.26 38.12 24.17
CA VAL A 18 4.73 39.50 24.35
C VAL A 18 3.65 40.47 23.90
N TYR A 19 3.30 41.40 24.79
CA TYR A 19 2.30 42.44 24.59
C TYR A 19 2.96 43.70 24.00
N LEU A 20 2.39 44.29 22.96
CA LEU A 20 2.91 45.49 22.29
C LEU A 20 1.78 46.52 22.07
N PRO A 21 1.90 47.75 22.62
CA PRO A 21 0.89 48.80 22.46
C PRO A 21 1.01 49.56 21.13
N LYS A 22 -0.05 50.31 20.77
CA LYS A 22 -0.11 51.19 19.59
C LYS A 22 0.47 52.59 19.87
N THR A 23 1.17 53.15 18.89
CA THR A 23 1.11 54.57 18.43
C THR A 23 2.06 54.75 17.22
N LEU A 24 1.99 55.77 16.35
CA LEU A 24 0.89 56.57 15.77
C LEU A 24 1.57 57.56 14.78
N GLU A 25 1.28 57.47 13.47
CA GLU A 25 1.63 58.48 12.43
C GLU A 25 3.15 58.78 12.25
N ASP A 26 3.67 59.50 11.23
CA ASP A 26 3.05 60.01 10.00
C ASP A 26 4.03 60.02 8.80
N SER A 27 3.47 60.21 7.59
CA SER A 27 4.06 60.91 6.44
C SER A 27 5.24 60.32 5.65
N SER A 28 5.27 60.73 4.38
CA SER A 28 6.28 60.54 3.32
C SER A 28 6.17 61.77 2.38
N PRO A 29 6.91 61.93 1.26
CA PRO A 29 7.97 61.09 0.66
C PRO A 29 9.19 61.95 0.22
N SER A 30 9.84 61.56 -0.90
CA SER A 30 10.75 62.36 -1.76
C SER A 30 12.23 62.51 -1.31
N SER A 31 13.20 62.76 -2.20
CA SER A 31 13.42 62.34 -3.61
C SER A 31 14.80 62.85 -4.10
N VAL A 32 15.43 62.15 -5.05
CA VAL A 32 16.60 62.58 -5.89
C VAL A 32 17.90 63.01 -5.14
N ASP A 33 19.12 63.01 -5.72
CA ASP A 33 19.57 62.52 -7.03
C ASP A 33 21.01 61.95 -7.04
N SER A 34 21.35 61.29 -8.16
CA SER A 34 22.64 61.22 -8.90
C SER A 34 24.02 61.30 -8.23
N ALA A 35 24.93 60.45 -8.76
CA ALA A 35 26.34 60.75 -9.09
C ALA A 35 27.37 60.95 -7.93
N GLU A 36 28.67 60.64 -8.08
CA GLU A 36 29.39 59.94 -9.16
C GLU A 36 30.68 59.22 -8.66
N ARG A 37 31.24 58.38 -9.55
CA ARG A 37 32.67 58.14 -9.89
C ARG A 37 33.77 58.89 -9.09
N LEU A 38 35.01 58.39 -8.91
CA LEU A 38 35.75 57.23 -9.45
C LEU A 38 37.06 57.05 -8.63
N SER A 39 37.66 55.83 -8.62
CA SER A 39 39.13 55.58 -8.51
C SER A 39 39.90 56.05 -7.24
N ASP A 40 41.06 55.47 -6.84
CA ASP A 40 41.72 54.21 -7.25
C ASP A 40 42.70 53.69 -6.17
N ALA A 41 43.37 52.57 -6.49
CA ALA A 41 44.69 52.13 -6.02
C ALA A 41 44.88 51.46 -4.63
N ALA A 42 45.47 50.27 -4.71
CA ALA A 42 46.51 49.70 -3.83
C ALA A 42 46.15 49.20 -2.40
N LEU A 43 46.79 48.14 -1.88
CA LEU A 43 47.57 47.05 -2.49
C LEU A 43 47.66 45.84 -1.51
N LEU A 44 47.83 44.64 -2.07
CA LEU A 44 48.39 43.42 -1.48
C LEU A 44 47.69 42.72 -0.29
N SER A 45 47.85 41.39 -0.32
CA SER A 45 47.40 40.41 0.70
C SER A 45 48.64 39.86 1.47
N PRO A 46 48.65 38.62 2.02
CA PRO A 46 48.43 38.40 3.45
C PRO A 46 49.60 37.70 4.16
N ALA A 47 49.48 37.50 5.47
CA ALA A 47 50.30 36.55 6.24
C ALA A 47 49.50 35.90 7.38
N ASN A 48 49.96 34.74 7.87
CA ASN A 48 49.24 33.89 8.82
C ASN A 48 50.22 33.08 9.69
N TRP A 49 49.76 32.57 10.85
CA TRP A 49 50.49 31.72 11.83
C TRP A 49 51.56 32.49 12.68
N ALA A 50 51.97 32.06 13.88
CA ALA A 50 51.87 30.74 14.53
C ALA A 50 51.85 30.79 16.09
N ASN A 51 51.54 29.64 16.70
CA ASN A 51 51.93 29.12 18.02
C ASN A 51 51.94 30.00 19.30
N GLY A 52 51.30 29.49 20.36
CA GLY A 52 51.56 29.90 21.75
C GLY A 52 50.71 29.12 22.75
N SER A 53 51.33 28.36 23.67
CA SER A 53 50.62 27.59 24.71
C SER A 53 50.85 28.18 26.11
N SER A 54 49.83 28.13 26.97
CA SER A 54 49.95 27.74 28.39
C SER A 54 48.67 27.99 29.20
N ARG A 55 48.61 27.30 30.35
CA ARG A 55 47.66 27.38 31.48
C ARG A 55 48.54 27.68 32.72
N PRO A 56 48.03 27.86 33.95
CA PRO A 56 46.72 28.32 34.43
C PRO A 56 46.85 29.52 35.40
N THR A 57 45.75 30.04 35.98
CA THR A 57 45.67 30.36 37.43
C THR A 57 44.24 30.64 37.91
N THR A 58 43.98 30.34 39.19
CA THR A 58 42.83 30.78 40.00
C THR A 58 43.39 31.42 41.28
N PRO A 59 42.68 32.35 41.94
CA PRO A 59 41.78 31.94 43.02
C PRO A 59 40.51 32.80 43.27
N THR A 60 39.74 32.31 44.25
CA THR A 60 38.51 32.74 44.96
C THR A 60 38.70 34.02 45.84
N PRO A 61 37.74 34.55 46.67
CA PRO A 61 36.51 33.90 47.22
C PRO A 61 35.23 34.75 47.55
N SER A 62 34.24 34.04 48.12
CA SER A 62 33.18 34.52 49.07
C SER A 62 31.92 35.20 48.46
N SER A 63 30.75 35.31 49.12
CA SER A 63 30.02 34.57 50.20
C SER A 63 28.59 35.19 50.29
N HIS A 64 27.49 34.66 50.85
CA HIS A 64 26.98 33.38 51.41
C HIS A 64 25.42 33.40 51.24
N GLY A 65 24.57 32.41 51.54
CA GLY A 65 24.72 31.05 52.11
C GLY A 65 23.63 30.75 53.17
N LEU A 66 22.71 29.81 52.93
CA LEU A 66 21.77 29.27 53.93
C LEU A 66 21.68 27.74 53.88
N LYS A 67 21.43 27.11 55.04
CA LYS A 67 21.40 25.65 55.22
C LYS A 67 20.01 25.17 55.64
N LEU A 68 19.61 23.99 55.17
CA LEU A 68 18.62 23.14 55.82
C LEU A 68 19.15 21.71 55.88
N SER A 69 19.20 21.13 57.07
CA SER A 69 19.77 19.82 57.33
C SER A 69 18.73 18.88 57.96
N ARG A 70 18.52 17.72 57.35
CA ARG A 70 17.78 16.61 57.96
C ARG A 70 18.48 15.29 57.64
N SER A 71 18.52 14.36 58.59
CA SER A 71 19.39 13.20 58.56
C SER A 71 18.94 12.11 57.57
N GLY A 72 19.88 11.65 56.74
CA GLY A 72 19.75 10.43 55.93
C GLY A 72 20.93 9.51 56.20
N SER A 73 20.69 8.26 56.57
CA SER A 73 21.72 7.29 56.96
C SER A 73 22.57 6.84 55.77
N LYS A 74 23.90 6.92 55.90
CA LYS A 74 24.85 6.42 54.91
C LYS A 74 24.87 4.88 54.91
N SER A 75 24.11 4.26 54.01
CA SER A 75 24.15 2.81 53.75
C SER A 75 25.03 2.46 52.53
N SER A 76 25.48 1.20 52.45
CA SER A 76 26.65 0.76 51.67
C SER A 76 26.40 0.59 50.15
N LYS A 77 26.60 1.67 49.38
CA LYS A 77 26.59 1.65 47.89
C LYS A 77 27.77 0.89 47.22
N GLN A 78 28.28 -0.19 47.82
CA GLN A 78 29.49 -0.90 47.37
C GLN A 78 29.46 -2.43 47.52
N THR A 79 28.39 -3.07 48.01
CA THR A 79 28.32 -4.53 48.23
C THR A 79 27.02 -5.12 47.71
N CYS A 80 27.09 -6.19 46.91
CA CYS A 80 25.91 -6.86 46.35
C CYS A 80 25.20 -7.67 47.45
N SER A 81 23.91 -7.45 47.69
CA SER A 81 23.17 -8.09 48.78
C SER A 81 22.85 -9.57 48.58
N ILE A 82 23.16 -10.16 47.42
CA ILE A 82 22.95 -11.59 47.12
C ILE A 82 24.20 -12.43 47.41
N CYS A 83 25.38 -11.92 47.06
CA CYS A 83 26.67 -12.63 47.19
C CYS A 83 27.65 -11.96 48.18
N LEU A 84 27.24 -10.84 48.79
CA LEU A 84 27.96 -10.04 49.79
C LEU A 84 29.32 -9.45 49.34
N THR A 85 29.80 -9.77 48.13
CA THR A 85 31.04 -9.25 47.54
C THR A 85 30.92 -7.79 47.05
N LYS A 86 32.07 -7.11 46.93
CA LYS A 86 32.14 -5.69 46.55
C LYS A 86 31.86 -5.47 45.07
N MET A 87 30.94 -4.56 44.75
CA MET A 87 30.55 -4.17 43.39
C MET A 87 31.56 -3.15 42.80
N LYS A 88 32.73 -3.63 42.37
CA LYS A 88 33.71 -2.82 41.62
C LYS A 88 33.46 -2.89 40.12
N GLN A 89 33.38 -1.74 39.46
CA GLN A 89 33.56 -1.66 38.01
C GLN A 89 35.01 -2.05 37.64
N GLY A 90 35.19 -2.72 36.50
CA GLY A 90 36.50 -3.18 35.98
C GLY A 90 36.81 -4.67 36.14
N GLY A 91 36.00 -5.43 36.89
CA GLY A 91 36.25 -6.87 37.15
C GLY A 91 35.54 -7.86 36.20
N GLY A 92 35.16 -7.46 34.98
CA GLY A 92 34.43 -8.30 34.01
C GLY A 92 32.98 -8.69 34.39
N HIS A 93 32.52 -8.34 35.59
CA HIS A 93 31.17 -8.65 36.07
C HIS A 93 30.20 -7.52 35.71
N ALA A 94 29.21 -7.82 34.87
CA ALA A 94 28.13 -6.87 34.55
C ALA A 94 27.31 -6.54 35.82
N LEU A 95 26.90 -5.27 35.94
CA LEU A 95 26.08 -4.76 37.05
C LEU A 95 24.66 -4.50 36.56
N PHE A 96 23.68 -4.94 37.34
CA PHE A 96 22.26 -4.66 37.11
C PHE A 96 21.74 -3.73 38.21
N THR A 97 21.11 -2.62 37.84
CA THR A 97 20.40 -1.75 38.78
C THR A 97 18.91 -1.85 38.48
N ALA A 98 18.14 -2.39 39.41
CA ALA A 98 16.70 -2.56 39.27
C ALA A 98 15.94 -1.23 39.36
N GLU A 99 14.71 -1.19 38.83
CA GLU A 99 13.75 -0.05 38.90
C GLU A 99 13.73 0.63 40.28
N CYS A 100 13.81 -0.18 41.34
CA CYS A 100 13.82 0.25 42.73
C CYS A 100 15.16 0.81 43.25
N SER A 101 16.06 1.30 42.38
CA SER A 101 17.39 1.85 42.71
C SER A 101 18.33 0.93 43.51
N HIS A 102 18.17 -0.39 43.39
CA HIS A 102 19.04 -1.38 44.05
C HIS A 102 19.95 -2.07 43.02
N SER A 103 21.25 -2.09 43.28
CA SER A 103 22.26 -2.66 42.36
C SER A 103 22.77 -4.03 42.83
N PHE A 104 23.02 -4.90 41.85
CA PHE A 104 23.45 -6.28 42.03
C PHE A 104 24.44 -6.69 40.92
N HIS A 105 25.19 -7.76 41.10
CA HIS A 105 25.85 -8.44 39.96
C HIS A 105 24.79 -9.11 39.08
N PHE A 106 24.91 -8.97 37.76
CA PHE A 106 23.93 -9.47 36.78
C PHE A 106 23.73 -11.00 36.87
N HIS A 107 24.80 -11.76 37.12
CA HIS A 107 24.70 -13.20 37.34
C HIS A 107 23.88 -13.56 38.60
N CYS A 108 24.05 -12.81 39.69
CA CYS A 108 23.28 -13.03 40.92
C CYS A 108 21.79 -12.74 40.73
N ILE A 109 21.45 -11.69 39.98
CA ILE A 109 20.04 -11.33 39.75
C ILE A 109 19.35 -12.29 38.77
N THR A 110 20.04 -12.69 37.69
CA THR A 110 19.51 -13.69 36.73
C THR A 110 19.37 -15.07 37.37
N SER A 111 20.25 -15.46 38.30
CA SER A 111 20.06 -16.67 39.11
C SER A 111 18.80 -16.60 39.98
N ASN A 112 18.57 -15.51 40.72
CA ASN A 112 17.35 -15.34 41.52
C ASN A 112 16.06 -15.36 40.65
N VAL A 113 16.11 -14.73 39.48
CA VAL A 113 15.02 -14.74 38.48
C VAL A 113 14.72 -16.15 37.96
N LYS A 114 15.75 -16.96 37.66
CA LYS A 114 15.57 -18.35 37.18
C LYS A 114 14.84 -19.26 38.18
N HIS A 115 14.85 -18.91 39.47
CA HIS A 115 14.10 -19.61 40.52
C HIS A 115 12.67 -19.05 40.74
N GLY A 116 12.19 -18.19 39.83
CA GLY A 116 10.81 -17.65 39.84
C GLY A 116 10.61 -16.34 40.61
N ASN A 117 11.65 -15.79 41.23
CA ASN A 117 11.54 -14.59 42.07
C ASN A 117 11.55 -13.29 41.27
N GLN A 118 10.38 -12.82 40.83
CA GLN A 118 10.16 -11.52 40.16
C GLN A 118 10.12 -10.31 41.13
N ILE A 119 10.84 -10.40 42.25
CA ILE A 119 10.73 -9.50 43.40
C ILE A 119 12.14 -9.11 43.88
N CYS A 120 12.34 -7.82 44.15
CA CYS A 120 13.60 -7.29 44.67
C CYS A 120 13.95 -7.89 46.05
N PRO A 121 15.11 -8.56 46.20
CA PRO A 121 15.53 -9.14 47.48
C PRO A 121 15.65 -8.15 48.64
N VAL A 122 15.87 -6.85 48.36
CA VAL A 122 16.12 -5.83 49.40
C VAL A 122 14.85 -5.08 49.81
N CYS A 123 14.03 -4.63 48.87
CA CYS A 123 12.86 -3.78 49.14
C CYS A 123 11.51 -4.41 48.76
N ARG A 124 11.49 -5.65 48.25
CA ARG A 124 10.29 -6.41 47.84
C ARG A 124 9.40 -5.75 46.78
N ALA A 125 9.89 -4.74 46.05
CA ALA A 125 9.24 -4.25 44.84
C ALA A 125 9.15 -5.37 43.78
N LYS A 126 8.00 -5.49 43.11
CA LYS A 126 7.84 -6.35 41.92
C LYS A 126 8.48 -5.65 40.72
N TRP A 127 9.20 -6.39 39.88
CA TRP A 127 9.74 -5.87 38.63
C TRP A 127 8.77 -6.09 37.47
N LYS A 128 8.76 -5.17 36.50
CA LYS A 128 8.03 -5.31 35.24
C LYS A 128 8.93 -5.87 34.14
N GLU A 129 10.19 -5.45 34.13
CA GLU A 129 11.21 -5.97 33.22
C GLU A 129 12.06 -7.02 33.93
N ILE A 130 12.34 -8.11 33.22
CA ILE A 130 13.07 -9.27 33.76
C ILE A 130 14.32 -9.48 32.89
N PRO A 131 15.54 -9.47 33.45
CA PRO A 131 16.74 -9.76 32.69
C PRO A 131 16.78 -11.25 32.30
N VAL A 132 16.60 -11.53 31.00
CA VAL A 132 16.70 -12.87 30.41
C VAL A 132 18.07 -13.05 29.77
N GLN A 133 18.71 -14.21 29.93
CA GLN A 133 19.88 -14.57 29.13
C GLN A 133 19.42 -15.17 27.80
N GLY A 134 19.90 -14.65 26.68
CA GLY A 134 19.90 -15.38 25.41
C GLY A 134 20.85 -16.60 25.47
N PRO A 135 20.65 -17.61 24.60
CA PRO A 135 21.54 -18.76 24.54
C PRO A 135 22.91 -18.37 23.95
N SER A 136 23.99 -18.70 24.65
CA SER A 136 25.35 -18.57 24.12
C SER A 136 25.72 -19.80 23.29
N LEU A 137 26.09 -19.59 22.03
CA LEU A 137 26.79 -20.58 21.23
C LEU A 137 28.25 -20.64 21.68
N ASP A 138 28.69 -21.77 22.24
CA ASP A 138 30.08 -22.26 22.14
C ASP A 138 30.19 -23.72 22.66
N PRO A 139 31.08 -24.56 22.11
CA PRO A 139 31.14 -26.00 22.43
C PRO A 139 32.12 -26.33 23.58
N PRO A 140 31.88 -27.42 24.34
CA PRO A 140 32.85 -27.94 25.29
C PRO A 140 34.00 -28.69 24.57
N PRO A 141 35.27 -28.56 25.02
CA PRO A 141 36.40 -29.27 24.43
C PRO A 141 36.37 -30.77 24.81
N GLY A 142 36.44 -31.64 23.81
CA GLY A 142 36.42 -33.10 24.01
C GLY A 142 37.76 -33.68 24.48
N ARG A 143 37.70 -34.89 25.08
CA ARG A 143 38.86 -35.78 25.24
C ARG A 143 38.48 -37.24 24.97
N ALA A 144 39.25 -37.84 24.06
CA ALA A 144 39.52 -39.28 23.86
C ALA A 144 38.37 -40.30 24.04
N ALA A 145 38.04 -40.99 22.94
CA ALA A 145 37.24 -42.21 22.97
C ALA A 145 38.12 -43.46 23.15
N ILE A 146 37.68 -44.41 23.98
CA ILE A 146 38.13 -45.81 23.98
C ILE A 146 36.88 -46.70 24.24
N GLY A 147 36.63 -47.66 23.35
CA GLY A 147 35.91 -48.91 23.65
C GLY A 147 36.89 -50.10 23.57
N PRO A 148 36.45 -51.38 23.66
CA PRO A 148 35.09 -51.87 23.37
C PRO A 148 34.60 -53.06 24.24
N VAL A 149 33.49 -53.71 23.81
CA VAL A 149 33.01 -55.08 24.14
C VAL A 149 32.49 -55.35 25.58
N GLY A 150 31.31 -56.00 25.67
CA GLY A 150 30.76 -56.57 26.91
C GLY A 150 29.26 -56.91 26.86
N TRP A 151 28.94 -58.19 26.68
CA TRP A 151 27.59 -58.83 26.83
C TRP A 151 27.69 -59.89 27.96
N PRO A 152 26.61 -60.52 28.50
CA PRO A 152 25.17 -60.34 28.26
C PRO A 152 24.26 -60.32 29.54
N GLN A 153 22.93 -60.24 29.31
CA GLN A 153 21.80 -60.91 30.03
C GLN A 153 21.45 -60.66 31.52
N ASN A 154 20.13 -60.53 31.73
CA ASN A 154 19.27 -60.97 32.85
C ASN A 154 19.62 -60.48 34.30
N ASP A 155 18.64 -60.26 35.19
CA ASP A 155 17.43 -61.08 35.38
C ASP A 155 16.18 -60.30 35.84
N ALA A 156 15.04 -60.98 35.91
CA ALA A 156 13.74 -60.41 36.28
C ALA A 156 13.27 -60.84 37.68
N LEU A 157 12.74 -59.91 38.47
CA LEU A 157 11.82 -60.24 39.56
C LEU A 157 10.67 -59.23 39.69
N MET A 158 9.47 -59.75 39.93
CA MET A 158 8.25 -58.98 40.17
C MET A 158 8.18 -58.43 41.60
N THR A 159 7.49 -57.31 41.80
CA THR A 159 6.41 -57.16 42.80
C THR A 159 5.58 -55.90 42.48
N VAL A 160 4.29 -55.94 42.82
CA VAL A 160 3.26 -54.94 42.45
C VAL A 160 2.98 -53.99 43.65
N VAL A 161 2.05 -53.03 43.51
CA VAL A 161 1.37 -52.24 44.59
C VAL A 161 2.19 -50.98 45.01
N ARG A 162 1.80 -49.72 44.73
CA ARG A 162 0.46 -49.10 44.56
C ARG A 162 0.39 -48.07 43.42
N ARG A 163 -0.81 -47.90 42.84
CA ARG A 163 -1.21 -46.65 42.15
C ARG A 163 -1.65 -45.60 43.19
N LEU A 164 -1.31 -44.33 42.98
CA LEU A 164 -1.97 -43.18 43.58
C LEU A 164 -2.61 -42.33 42.46
N PRO A 165 -3.85 -41.85 42.60
CA PRO A 165 -4.50 -41.03 41.58
C PRO A 165 -4.04 -39.56 41.65
N PRO A 166 -4.11 -38.81 40.53
CA PRO A 166 -3.87 -37.36 40.56
C PRO A 166 -4.97 -36.64 41.36
N PRO A 167 -4.67 -35.48 41.98
CA PRO A 167 -5.63 -34.74 42.78
C PRO A 167 -6.77 -34.21 41.90
N ARG A 168 -8.01 -34.33 42.39
CA ARG A 168 -9.19 -33.71 41.76
C ARG A 168 -8.99 -32.19 41.72
N ARG A 169 -9.10 -31.57 40.54
CA ARG A 169 -9.18 -30.12 40.42
C ARG A 169 -10.56 -29.65 40.87
N ASP A 170 -10.58 -28.57 41.64
CA ASP A 170 -11.80 -28.01 42.21
C ASP A 170 -12.65 -27.30 41.13
N LEU A 171 -13.94 -27.60 41.11
CA LEU A 171 -14.89 -27.19 40.05
C LEU A 171 -15.58 -25.87 40.40
N SER A 172 -14.80 -24.84 40.74
CA SER A 172 -15.30 -23.50 41.06
C SER A 172 -14.37 -22.36 40.65
N ARG A 173 -13.95 -22.32 39.38
CA ARG A 173 -13.37 -21.10 38.79
C ARG A 173 -13.74 -20.93 37.32
N ARG A 174 -14.52 -19.88 37.01
CA ARG A 174 -14.88 -19.47 35.64
C ARG A 174 -13.64 -18.94 34.91
N HIS A 175 -12.87 -19.83 34.30
CA HIS A 175 -11.86 -19.45 33.32
C HIS A 175 -12.53 -19.19 31.97
N ILE A 176 -12.47 -17.95 31.50
CA ILE A 176 -12.84 -17.58 30.13
C ILE A 176 -11.79 -18.22 29.21
N VAL A 177 -12.23 -19.18 28.39
CA VAL A 177 -11.39 -19.77 27.33
C VAL A 177 -11.31 -18.76 26.17
N PRO A 178 -10.12 -18.44 25.63
CA PRO A 178 -10.01 -17.64 24.42
C PRO A 178 -10.70 -18.37 23.24
N LEU A 179 -11.71 -17.75 22.63
CA LEU A 179 -12.56 -18.37 21.58
C LEU A 179 -11.85 -18.61 20.23
N TYR A 180 -10.53 -18.47 20.16
CA TYR A 180 -9.72 -18.49 18.94
C TYR A 180 -8.74 -19.67 18.88
N GLN A 181 -9.12 -20.82 19.47
CA GLN A 181 -8.34 -22.05 19.44
C GLN A 181 -9.20 -23.29 19.09
N ALA A 182 -10.13 -23.11 18.15
CA ALA A 182 -10.74 -24.22 17.43
C ALA A 182 -9.74 -24.84 16.43
N HIS A 183 -9.87 -26.14 16.14
CA HIS A 183 -9.22 -26.73 14.96
C HIS A 183 -9.79 -26.08 13.70
N GLU A 184 -8.92 -25.72 12.75
CA GLU A 184 -9.38 -25.27 11.43
C GLU A 184 -10.08 -26.43 10.70
N PRO A 185 -11.25 -26.20 10.08
CA PRO A 185 -11.94 -27.23 9.31
C PRO A 185 -11.19 -27.52 8.01
N GLY A 186 -11.30 -28.75 7.50
CA GLY A 186 -10.65 -29.18 6.25
C GLY A 186 -11.21 -28.52 4.99
N VAL A 187 -12.36 -27.85 5.10
CA VAL A 187 -13.06 -27.09 4.05
C VAL A 187 -13.60 -25.81 4.72
N PHE A 188 -13.48 -24.66 4.05
CA PHE A 188 -13.88 -23.33 4.56
C PHE A 188 -15.29 -22.91 4.13
N ASN A 189 -16.23 -23.85 4.17
CA ASN A 189 -17.64 -23.67 3.82
C ASN A 189 -18.54 -23.30 5.04
N ASP A 190 -17.95 -22.72 6.08
CA ASP A 190 -18.64 -22.19 7.26
C ASP A 190 -19.10 -20.73 7.09
N ASP A 191 -19.27 -20.28 5.83
CA ASP A 191 -19.82 -18.97 5.49
C ASP A 191 -21.36 -18.91 5.59
N GLU A 192 -21.83 -17.71 5.93
CA GLU A 192 -23.25 -17.37 6.01
C GLU A 192 -23.92 -17.50 4.63
N THR A 193 -25.17 -18.00 4.59
CA THR A 193 -25.92 -18.05 3.33
C THR A 193 -26.14 -16.64 2.79
N LEU A 194 -25.84 -16.47 1.50
CA LEU A 194 -26.33 -15.31 0.77
C LEU A 194 -27.81 -15.55 0.46
N ASP A 195 -28.65 -15.21 1.44
CA ASP A 195 -30.10 -15.27 1.31
C ASP A 195 -30.54 -14.34 0.19
N HIS A 196 -30.74 -14.92 -1.00
CA HIS A 196 -31.42 -14.27 -2.12
C HIS A 196 -32.92 -14.17 -1.80
N GLN A 197 -33.27 -13.30 -0.86
CA GLN A 197 -34.62 -12.76 -0.83
C GLN A 197 -34.81 -11.98 -2.14
N PRO A 198 -35.80 -12.33 -2.99
CA PRO A 198 -36.26 -11.38 -3.98
C PRO A 198 -36.77 -10.16 -3.21
N VAL A 199 -36.25 -8.98 -3.52
CA VAL A 199 -36.86 -7.73 -3.06
C VAL A 199 -38.29 -7.74 -3.58
N PHE A 200 -39.27 -7.58 -2.69
CA PHE A 200 -40.68 -7.79 -3.05
C PHE A 200 -41.10 -6.86 -4.20
N ASP A 201 -41.70 -7.44 -5.23
CA ASP A 201 -42.44 -6.70 -6.26
C ASP A 201 -43.66 -6.00 -5.64
N GLU A 202 -43.46 -4.80 -5.08
CA GLU A 202 -44.58 -3.88 -4.85
C GLU A 202 -45.12 -3.42 -6.21
N ARG A 203 -46.11 -4.17 -6.71
CA ARG A 203 -46.80 -3.96 -7.98
C ARG A 203 -47.55 -2.61 -8.03
N SER A 204 -46.80 -1.53 -8.22
CA SER A 204 -47.32 -0.28 -8.77
C SER A 204 -47.54 -0.48 -10.27
N SER A 205 -48.78 -0.68 -10.69
CA SER A 205 -49.12 -0.84 -12.12
C SER A 205 -49.01 0.49 -12.87
N CYS A 206 -47.85 0.76 -13.45
CA CYS A 206 -47.71 1.80 -14.49
C CYS A 206 -48.12 1.22 -15.87
N ASN A 207 -48.79 2.05 -16.67
CA ASN A 207 -49.36 1.61 -17.95
C ASN A 207 -48.28 1.37 -19.02
N LYS A 208 -48.49 0.35 -19.85
CA LYS A 208 -47.76 0.19 -21.11
C LYS A 208 -48.05 1.37 -22.04
N ASN A 209 -47.05 2.21 -22.27
CA ASN A 209 -46.89 3.04 -23.45
C ASN A 209 -45.41 2.96 -23.86
N GLY A 210 -45.12 2.85 -25.16
CA GLY A 210 -43.76 2.62 -25.64
C GLY A 210 -42.91 3.88 -25.69
N GLY A 211 -41.61 3.74 -25.37
CA GLY A 211 -40.59 4.78 -25.48
C GLY A 211 -39.35 4.38 -24.68
N ASP A 212 -38.23 4.19 -25.38
CA ASP A 212 -36.86 3.93 -24.90
C ASP A 212 -36.68 2.97 -23.71
N ASP A 213 -36.24 1.74 -24.03
CA ASP A 213 -35.70 0.79 -23.05
C ASP A 213 -34.32 1.27 -22.57
N ASN A 214 -34.34 2.12 -21.54
CA ASN A 214 -33.26 3.05 -21.22
C ASN A 214 -32.16 2.40 -20.37
N PHE A 215 -31.51 1.37 -20.93
CA PHE A 215 -30.29 0.75 -20.38
C PHE A 215 -29.21 1.83 -20.18
N VAL A 216 -28.96 2.18 -18.92
CA VAL A 216 -27.94 3.18 -18.56
C VAL A 216 -26.57 2.63 -18.96
N ARG A 217 -25.93 3.28 -19.93
CA ARG A 217 -24.62 2.88 -20.45
C ARG A 217 -23.53 3.02 -19.38
N THR A 218 -23.23 1.94 -18.68
CA THR A 218 -22.17 1.85 -17.65
C THR A 218 -20.76 1.97 -18.22
N VAL A 219 -20.57 1.81 -19.54
CA VAL A 219 -19.29 2.05 -20.23
C VAL A 219 -19.50 3.07 -21.35
N GLU A 220 -18.71 4.15 -21.30
CA GLU A 220 -18.53 5.09 -22.41
C GLU A 220 -17.29 4.68 -23.22
N ILE A 221 -17.41 4.66 -24.55
CA ILE A 221 -16.30 4.38 -25.48
C ILE A 221 -16.02 5.65 -26.28
N LYS A 222 -14.76 6.09 -26.30
CA LYS A 222 -14.25 7.16 -27.18
C LYS A 222 -13.06 6.64 -27.97
N THR A 223 -12.86 7.17 -29.17
CA THR A 223 -11.83 6.70 -30.09
C THR A 223 -11.17 7.85 -30.82
N PHE A 224 -9.84 7.93 -30.77
CA PHE A 224 -9.06 9.04 -31.32
C PHE A 224 -8.04 8.50 -32.33
N PRO A 225 -8.13 8.85 -33.63
CA PRO A 225 -7.06 8.54 -34.58
C PRO A 225 -5.84 9.42 -34.32
N GLU A 226 -4.66 8.90 -34.62
CA GLU A 226 -3.37 9.61 -34.47
C GLU A 226 -3.34 10.95 -35.21
N VAL A 227 -3.86 10.99 -36.44
CA VAL A 227 -4.08 12.19 -37.25
C VAL A 227 -5.43 12.06 -37.96
N THR A 228 -6.10 13.18 -38.22
CA THR A 228 -7.43 13.19 -38.85
C THR A 228 -7.41 12.86 -40.35
N ALA A 229 -6.28 13.08 -41.02
CA ALA A 229 -6.14 12.94 -42.47
C ALA A 229 -4.82 12.29 -42.90
N VAL A 230 -4.84 11.44 -43.93
CA VAL A 230 -3.66 10.77 -44.51
C VAL A 230 -3.78 10.75 -46.05
N SER A 231 -2.75 11.16 -46.80
CA SER A 231 -2.81 11.25 -48.27
C SER A 231 -3.16 9.92 -48.96
N LYS A 232 -4.09 9.92 -49.92
CA LYS A 232 -4.54 8.75 -50.73
C LYS A 232 -3.38 7.95 -51.33
N SER A 233 -2.37 8.66 -51.83
CA SER A 233 -1.20 8.11 -52.52
C SER A 233 -0.30 7.24 -51.63
N ASN A 234 -0.45 7.35 -50.31
CA ASN A 234 0.43 6.72 -49.35
C ASN A 234 -0.33 5.62 -48.58
N SER A 235 0.32 4.47 -48.41
CA SER A 235 0.02 3.56 -47.32
C SER A 235 0.60 4.11 -46.02
N HIS A 236 0.03 3.73 -44.90
CA HIS A 236 0.52 4.09 -43.57
C HIS A 236 0.47 2.85 -42.67
N ASP A 237 1.63 2.23 -42.45
CA ASP A 237 1.78 1.07 -41.59
C ASP A 237 1.79 1.49 -40.12
N ASN A 238 1.19 0.67 -39.25
CA ASN A 238 1.06 0.92 -37.81
C ASN A 238 0.34 2.22 -37.40
N PHE A 239 -0.50 2.80 -38.28
CA PHE A 239 -1.35 3.95 -38.00
C PHE A 239 -2.08 3.74 -36.67
N THR A 240 -1.89 4.65 -35.71
CA THR A 240 -2.37 4.42 -34.35
C THR A 240 -3.77 4.98 -34.13
N VAL A 241 -4.61 4.20 -33.46
CA VAL A 241 -5.90 4.65 -32.91
C VAL A 241 -5.90 4.37 -31.41
N LEU A 242 -6.18 5.41 -30.62
CA LEU A 242 -6.47 5.27 -29.20
C LEU A 242 -7.93 4.83 -29.01
N VAL A 243 -8.13 3.75 -28.26
CA VAL A 243 -9.42 3.36 -27.69
C VAL A 243 -9.41 3.78 -26.22
N HIS A 244 -10.26 4.74 -25.88
CA HIS A 244 -10.48 5.24 -24.53
C HIS A 244 -11.81 4.70 -23.99
N LEU A 245 -11.79 4.12 -22.81
CA LEU A 245 -12.95 3.60 -22.11
C LEU A 245 -13.11 4.30 -20.78
N LYS A 246 -14.34 4.64 -20.41
CA LYS A 246 -14.67 5.16 -19.07
C LYS A 246 -15.85 4.41 -18.48
N ALA A 247 -15.69 3.88 -17.28
CA ALA A 247 -16.79 3.26 -16.53
C ALA A 247 -17.64 4.38 -15.89
N ALA A 248 -18.77 4.71 -16.52
CA ALA A 248 -19.62 5.82 -16.10
C ALA A 248 -20.46 5.43 -14.88
N THR A 249 -20.37 6.21 -13.80
CA THR A 249 -21.26 6.08 -12.64
C THR A 249 -22.71 6.33 -13.07
N SER A 250 -23.63 5.44 -12.68
CA SER A 250 -25.08 5.56 -12.93
C SER A 250 -25.71 6.68 -12.08
N VAL A 251 -25.34 7.92 -12.38
CA VAL A 251 -25.99 9.13 -11.84
C VAL A 251 -27.21 9.42 -12.71
N THR A 252 -28.39 9.13 -12.19
CA THR A 252 -29.66 9.59 -12.76
C THR A 252 -29.60 11.12 -12.87
N ARG A 253 -29.46 11.64 -14.11
CA ARG A 253 -29.53 13.08 -14.39
C ARG A 253 -30.97 13.59 -14.25
N GLN A 254 -31.47 13.63 -13.02
CA GLN A 254 -32.59 14.50 -12.68
C GLN A 254 -32.15 15.96 -12.91
N ASN A 255 -33.07 16.78 -13.42
CA ASN A 255 -32.74 18.07 -14.03
C ASN A 255 -32.01 19.01 -13.05
N PRO A 256 -31.06 19.85 -13.54
CA PRO A 256 -30.31 20.81 -12.72
C PRO A 256 -31.16 22.03 -12.34
N SER A 257 -32.28 21.80 -11.65
CA SER A 257 -33.24 22.82 -11.23
C SER A 257 -34.06 22.36 -10.02
N ILE A 258 -33.51 22.50 -8.81
CA ILE A 258 -34.17 23.06 -7.60
C ILE A 258 -33.22 23.00 -6.38
N ASN A 259 -32.97 24.17 -5.79
CA ASN A 259 -32.53 24.49 -4.42
C ASN A 259 -31.37 23.73 -3.74
N LEU A 260 -30.28 24.48 -3.55
CA LEU A 260 -29.15 24.22 -2.64
C LEU A 260 -29.58 24.32 -1.15
N SER A 261 -30.11 23.25 -0.55
CA SER A 261 -30.31 23.20 0.92
C SER A 261 -30.47 21.79 1.54
N SER A 262 -29.86 20.75 0.96
CA SER A 262 -29.67 19.46 1.64
C SER A 262 -28.22 18.98 1.56
N LEU A 263 -27.68 18.57 2.70
CA LEU A 263 -26.53 17.65 2.73
C LEU A 263 -26.99 16.31 2.12
N PRO A 264 -26.14 15.58 1.37
CA PRO A 264 -26.48 14.24 0.91
C PRO A 264 -26.60 13.31 2.12
N GLN A 265 -27.82 13.15 2.63
CA GLN A 265 -28.16 12.07 3.54
C GLN A 265 -27.94 10.75 2.79
N PHE A 266 -27.32 9.77 3.46
CA PHE A 266 -26.89 8.52 2.84
C PHE A 266 -28.09 7.69 2.35
N SER A 267 -28.51 7.93 1.11
CA SER A 267 -29.10 6.88 0.28
C SER A 267 -28.09 5.76 0.15
N HIS A 268 -28.51 4.52 0.41
CA HIS A 268 -27.70 3.36 0.07
C HIS A 268 -27.63 3.24 -1.46
N ASN A 269 -26.67 3.92 -2.08
CA ASN A 269 -26.36 3.72 -3.48
C ASN A 269 -26.07 2.22 -3.68
N HIS A 270 -26.80 1.59 -4.59
CA HIS A 270 -26.75 0.15 -4.83
C HIS A 270 -25.43 -0.22 -5.50
N ARG A 271 -24.37 -0.39 -4.70
CA ARG A 271 -23.08 -0.92 -5.14
C ARG A 271 -23.04 -2.43 -5.00
N ALA A 272 -22.17 -3.07 -5.79
CA ALA A 272 -21.87 -4.48 -5.63
C ALA A 272 -21.38 -4.78 -4.19
N PRO A 273 -21.86 -5.86 -3.55
CA PRO A 273 -21.25 -6.38 -2.33
C PRO A 273 -19.95 -7.12 -2.68
N VAL A 274 -18.98 -7.09 -1.78
CA VAL A 274 -17.63 -7.64 -2.00
C VAL A 274 -17.35 -8.85 -1.10
N ASP A 275 -16.66 -9.86 -1.62
CA ASP A 275 -15.99 -10.91 -0.85
C ASP A 275 -14.50 -10.56 -0.70
N LEU A 276 -14.12 -9.96 0.43
CA LEU A 276 -12.74 -9.54 0.71
C LEU A 276 -12.02 -10.54 1.63
N VAL A 277 -10.82 -10.97 1.24
CA VAL A 277 -9.93 -11.75 2.12
C VAL A 277 -8.63 -10.98 2.35
N THR A 278 -8.30 -10.71 3.61
CA THR A 278 -7.02 -10.08 3.95
C THR A 278 -6.02 -11.12 4.45
N VAL A 279 -4.84 -11.13 3.84
CA VAL A 279 -3.70 -12.00 4.14
C VAL A 279 -2.62 -11.11 4.76
N LEU A 280 -2.51 -11.17 6.08
CA LEU A 280 -1.78 -10.21 6.89
C LEU A 280 -0.55 -10.84 7.53
N ASP A 281 0.62 -10.27 7.27
CA ASP A 281 1.86 -10.72 7.89
C ASP A 281 1.87 -10.45 9.40
N THR A 282 2.33 -11.45 10.14
CA THR A 282 2.55 -11.47 11.59
C THR A 282 3.88 -12.12 11.94
N SER A 283 4.85 -12.08 11.03
CA SER A 283 6.27 -12.33 11.25
C SER A 283 6.88 -11.46 12.36
N GLY A 284 8.11 -11.76 12.77
CA GLY A 284 8.81 -11.00 13.80
C GLY A 284 9.18 -9.56 13.41
N SER A 285 9.36 -9.27 12.12
CA SER A 285 9.68 -7.94 11.59
C SER A 285 8.53 -6.95 11.76
N MET A 286 7.29 -7.43 11.67
CA MET A 286 6.06 -6.66 11.93
C MET A 286 5.90 -6.16 13.39
N ALA A 287 6.78 -6.52 14.32
CA ALA A 287 6.66 -6.13 15.73
C ALA A 287 6.66 -4.61 15.97
N GLY A 288 6.04 -4.18 17.07
CA GLY A 288 6.01 -2.77 17.48
C GLY A 288 5.03 -1.92 16.65
N THR A 289 5.54 -0.86 16.03
CA THR A 289 4.75 0.14 15.29
C THR A 289 4.08 -0.44 14.06
N LYS A 290 4.80 -1.24 13.24
CA LYS A 290 4.29 -1.83 12.00
C LYS A 290 2.94 -2.56 12.21
N LEU A 291 2.88 -3.48 13.18
CA LEU A 291 1.64 -4.20 13.52
C LEU A 291 0.56 -3.29 14.15
N ALA A 292 0.92 -2.26 14.92
CA ALA A 292 -0.07 -1.32 15.46
C ALA A 292 -0.75 -0.50 14.35
N LEU A 293 0.01 -0.15 13.31
CA LEU A 293 -0.48 0.56 12.13
C LEU A 293 -1.30 -0.35 11.21
N LEU A 294 -0.87 -1.61 11.01
CA LEU A 294 -1.67 -2.64 10.33
C LEU A 294 -3.04 -2.79 11.01
N LYS A 295 -3.08 -2.89 12.35
CA LYS A 295 -4.34 -2.98 13.11
C LYS A 295 -5.22 -1.74 12.92
N ARG A 296 -4.62 -0.54 12.85
CA ARG A 296 -5.31 0.72 12.56
C ARG A 296 -5.90 0.74 11.14
N ALA A 297 -5.11 0.40 10.13
CA ALA A 297 -5.54 0.35 8.73
C ALA A 297 -6.65 -0.69 8.52
N MET A 298 -6.49 -1.90 9.05
CA MET A 298 -7.56 -2.92 9.05
C MET A 298 -8.81 -2.44 9.81
N GLY A 299 -8.65 -1.66 10.89
CA GLY A 299 -9.74 -1.02 11.59
C GLY A 299 -10.52 -0.02 10.73
N PHE A 300 -9.84 0.75 9.87
CA PHE A 300 -10.45 1.63 8.88
C PHE A 300 -11.20 0.85 7.80
N VAL A 301 -10.61 -0.25 7.29
CA VAL A 301 -11.29 -1.13 6.32
C VAL A 301 -12.59 -1.68 6.90
N ILE A 302 -12.54 -2.33 8.07
CA ILE A 302 -13.70 -2.95 8.72
C ILE A 302 -14.84 -1.94 8.98
N GLN A 303 -14.52 -0.67 9.19
CA GLN A 303 -15.51 0.40 9.40
C GLN A 303 -16.16 0.92 8.10
N ASN A 304 -15.48 0.82 6.94
CA ASN A 304 -16.03 1.26 5.65
C ASN A 304 -16.69 0.11 4.86
N LEU A 305 -16.50 -1.15 5.25
CA LEU A 305 -17.25 -2.29 4.72
C LEU A 305 -18.73 -2.22 5.14
N GLY A 306 -19.61 -2.41 4.16
CA GLY A 306 -21.06 -2.41 4.32
C GLY A 306 -21.59 -3.75 4.85
N SER A 307 -22.83 -3.76 5.33
CA SER A 307 -23.48 -4.95 5.92
C SER A 307 -23.59 -6.15 4.98
N ASN A 308 -23.54 -5.94 3.67
CA ASN A 308 -23.61 -6.99 2.64
C ASN A 308 -22.22 -7.47 2.18
N ASP A 309 -21.15 -6.71 2.45
CA ASP A 309 -19.78 -7.17 2.19
C ASP A 309 -19.40 -8.26 3.18
N ARG A 310 -18.56 -9.20 2.75
CA ARG A 310 -18.01 -10.25 3.61
C ARG A 310 -16.50 -10.09 3.73
N LEU A 311 -15.98 -10.28 4.94
CA LEU A 311 -14.55 -10.24 5.24
C LEU A 311 -14.10 -11.57 5.84
N SER A 312 -12.95 -12.08 5.39
CA SER A 312 -12.16 -13.11 6.08
C SER A 312 -10.77 -12.54 6.40
N VAL A 313 -10.23 -12.87 7.57
CA VAL A 313 -8.88 -12.44 7.99
C VAL A 313 -7.99 -13.65 8.18
N ILE A 314 -6.90 -13.69 7.43
CA ILE A 314 -5.83 -14.69 7.52
C ILE A 314 -4.60 -13.98 8.09
N ALA A 315 -4.03 -14.53 9.15
CA ALA A 315 -2.75 -14.12 9.69
C ALA A 315 -1.71 -15.16 9.31
N PHE A 316 -0.55 -14.75 8.79
CA PHE A 316 0.53 -15.69 8.47
C PHE A 316 1.85 -15.26 9.11
N SER A 317 2.71 -16.24 9.36
CA SER A 317 4.13 -16.03 9.63
C SER A 317 4.89 -17.25 9.09
N SER A 318 5.50 -18.09 9.93
CA SER A 318 6.02 -19.41 9.52
C SER A 318 4.92 -20.37 9.04
N THR A 319 3.68 -20.15 9.48
CA THR A 319 2.47 -20.85 9.02
C THR A 319 1.32 -19.85 8.86
N ALA A 320 0.38 -20.13 7.95
CA ALA A 320 -0.84 -19.36 7.82
C ALA A 320 -1.98 -19.91 8.70
N ARG A 321 -2.82 -19.02 9.24
CA ARG A 321 -4.04 -19.36 10.01
C ARG A 321 -5.20 -18.44 9.65
N ARG A 322 -6.41 -18.97 9.55
CA ARG A 322 -7.65 -18.22 9.33
C ARG A 322 -8.17 -17.71 10.68
N LEU A 323 -7.82 -16.47 11.02
CA LEU A 323 -8.12 -15.84 12.30
C LEU A 323 -9.59 -15.39 12.43
N PHE A 324 -10.22 -15.04 11.30
CA PHE A 324 -11.64 -14.73 11.21
C PHE A 324 -12.21 -15.37 9.92
N PRO A 325 -13.29 -16.18 10.01
CA PRO A 325 -13.92 -16.80 8.84
C PRO A 325 -14.70 -15.78 7.99
N LEU A 326 -15.01 -16.13 6.74
CA LEU A 326 -15.73 -15.25 5.81
C LEU A 326 -17.17 -14.97 6.31
N ARG A 327 -17.42 -13.75 6.80
CA ARG A 327 -18.72 -13.32 7.38
C ARG A 327 -19.10 -11.91 6.95
N ARG A 328 -20.40 -11.61 6.93
CA ARG A 328 -20.96 -10.29 6.63
C ARG A 328 -20.52 -9.25 7.65
N MET A 329 -20.19 -8.04 7.18
CA MET A 329 -19.81 -6.90 8.01
C MET A 329 -21.03 -6.15 8.58
N THR A 330 -21.93 -6.91 9.19
CA THR A 330 -22.94 -6.41 10.14
C THR A 330 -22.26 -5.83 11.39
N ASP A 331 -22.98 -5.17 12.29
CA ASP A 331 -22.37 -4.60 13.50
C ASP A 331 -21.71 -5.66 14.40
N THR A 332 -22.28 -6.85 14.49
CA THR A 332 -21.68 -7.99 15.20
C THR A 332 -20.47 -8.55 14.44
N GLY A 333 -20.55 -8.66 13.10
CA GLY A 333 -19.44 -9.08 12.24
C GLY A 333 -18.24 -8.12 12.33
N ARG A 334 -18.47 -6.81 12.24
CA ARG A 334 -17.47 -5.76 12.40
C ARG A 334 -16.82 -5.78 13.79
N GLN A 335 -17.61 -5.93 14.85
CA GLN A 335 -17.08 -6.06 16.22
C GLN A 335 -16.20 -7.32 16.39
N GLN A 336 -16.61 -8.47 15.85
CA GLN A 336 -15.81 -9.70 15.89
C GLN A 336 -14.52 -9.57 15.06
N ALA A 337 -14.58 -9.01 13.86
CA ALA A 337 -13.41 -8.77 13.01
C ALA A 337 -12.41 -7.80 13.67
N LEU A 338 -12.90 -6.73 14.31
CA LEU A 338 -12.06 -5.81 15.09
C LEU A 338 -11.40 -6.51 16.29
N GLN A 339 -12.11 -7.40 16.99
CA GLN A 339 -11.53 -8.19 18.08
C GLN A 339 -10.45 -9.17 17.57
N ALA A 340 -10.72 -9.85 16.45
CA ALA A 340 -9.78 -10.74 15.80
C ALA A 340 -8.50 -10.00 15.37
N VAL A 341 -8.61 -8.90 14.63
CA VAL A 341 -7.47 -8.05 14.23
C VAL A 341 -6.70 -7.51 15.43
N ASN A 342 -7.38 -7.05 16.48
CA ASN A 342 -6.69 -6.60 17.70
C ASN A 342 -5.94 -7.71 18.43
N SER A 343 -6.32 -8.98 18.25
CA SER A 343 -5.63 -10.16 18.80
C SER A 343 -4.37 -10.61 18.04
N LEU A 344 -4.05 -9.99 16.89
CA LEU A 344 -2.81 -10.27 16.15
C LEU A 344 -1.57 -9.99 17.03
N VAL A 345 -0.56 -10.85 16.94
CA VAL A 345 0.75 -10.73 17.63
C VAL A 345 1.84 -11.16 16.65
N ALA A 346 2.90 -10.36 16.54
CA ALA A 346 4.08 -10.62 15.71
C ALA A 346 4.94 -11.74 16.31
N ASN A 347 5.13 -12.85 15.59
CA ASN A 347 6.02 -13.96 15.92
C ASN A 347 6.21 -14.93 14.73
N GLY A 348 7.44 -15.36 14.47
CA GLY A 348 7.80 -16.31 13.41
C GLY A 348 8.53 -15.67 12.22
N GLY A 349 8.83 -16.47 11.19
CA GLY A 349 9.33 -16.00 9.88
C GLY A 349 8.18 -15.60 8.95
N THR A 350 8.43 -15.57 7.64
CA THR A 350 7.45 -15.11 6.63
C THR A 350 7.25 -16.16 5.54
N ASN A 351 6.04 -16.71 5.40
CA ASN A 351 5.65 -17.69 4.38
C ASN A 351 4.41 -17.18 3.62
N ILE A 352 4.64 -16.49 2.51
CA ILE A 352 3.61 -15.79 1.73
C ILE A 352 2.72 -16.81 1.00
N ALA A 353 3.31 -17.88 0.49
CA ALA A 353 2.59 -18.92 -0.24
C ALA A 353 1.51 -19.61 0.59
N GLU A 354 1.80 -19.98 1.85
CA GLU A 354 0.78 -20.54 2.74
C GLU A 354 -0.35 -19.54 3.04
N GLY A 355 -0.03 -18.25 3.14
CA GLY A 355 -1.01 -17.17 3.31
C GLY A 355 -1.96 -17.07 2.12
N LEU A 356 -1.40 -16.98 0.90
CA LEU A 356 -2.17 -16.88 -0.34
C LEU A 356 -2.92 -18.17 -0.68
N ARG A 357 -2.33 -19.35 -0.44
CA ARG A 357 -3.01 -20.64 -0.61
C ARG A 357 -4.21 -20.80 0.32
N LYS A 358 -4.10 -20.30 1.56
CA LYS A 358 -5.24 -20.24 2.49
C LYS A 358 -6.27 -19.18 2.07
N GLY A 359 -5.83 -18.07 1.46
CA GLY A 359 -6.69 -17.02 0.92
C GLY A 359 -7.54 -17.46 -0.28
N GLY A 360 -6.90 -18.03 -1.30
CA GLY A 360 -7.56 -18.65 -2.45
C GLY A 360 -8.56 -19.69 -2.00
N LYS A 361 -8.16 -20.62 -1.13
CA LYS A 361 -9.05 -21.66 -0.61
C LYS A 361 -10.30 -21.12 0.12
N VAL A 362 -10.20 -20.02 0.87
CA VAL A 362 -11.38 -19.37 1.48
C VAL A 362 -12.36 -18.84 0.41
N LEU A 363 -11.85 -18.42 -0.75
CA LEU A 363 -12.68 -17.99 -1.87
C LEU A 363 -13.14 -19.13 -2.79
N GLU A 364 -12.45 -20.27 -2.80
CA GLU A 364 -12.81 -21.50 -3.51
C GLU A 364 -13.95 -22.25 -2.79
N ASP A 365 -13.80 -22.49 -1.48
CA ASP A 365 -14.71 -23.32 -0.66
C ASP A 365 -16.06 -22.63 -0.30
N ARG A 366 -16.20 -21.32 -0.56
CA ARG A 366 -17.35 -20.52 -0.11
C ARG A 366 -18.67 -20.93 -0.75
N ARG A 367 -19.72 -21.05 0.08
CA ARG A 367 -21.07 -21.48 -0.34
C ARG A 367 -21.81 -20.39 -1.10
N GLY A 368 -21.78 -19.16 -0.58
CA GLY A 368 -22.28 -17.99 -1.29
C GLY A 368 -21.17 -17.31 -2.08
N LYS A 369 -21.48 -16.69 -3.22
CA LYS A 369 -20.53 -15.83 -3.96
C LYS A 369 -21.14 -14.44 -4.16
N ASN A 370 -20.53 -13.42 -3.54
CA ASN A 370 -20.77 -12.03 -3.94
C ASN A 370 -20.19 -11.80 -5.36
N PRO A 371 -20.69 -10.80 -6.12
CA PRO A 371 -20.24 -10.55 -7.49
C PRO A 371 -18.74 -10.24 -7.58
N VAL A 372 -18.25 -9.37 -6.68
CA VAL A 372 -16.84 -8.98 -6.60
C VAL A 372 -16.13 -9.82 -5.55
N ALA A 373 -14.92 -10.31 -5.84
CA ALA A 373 -14.04 -10.95 -4.87
C ALA A 373 -12.59 -10.47 -5.04
N SER A 374 -11.86 -10.33 -3.93
CA SER A 374 -10.49 -9.79 -3.96
C SER A 374 -9.67 -10.25 -2.75
N ILE A 375 -8.36 -10.35 -2.92
CA ILE A 375 -7.40 -10.60 -1.85
C ILE A 375 -6.54 -9.35 -1.66
N ILE A 376 -6.39 -8.92 -0.40
CA ILE A 376 -5.36 -7.94 0.00
C ILE A 376 -4.25 -8.68 0.75
N LEU A 377 -3.03 -8.64 0.22
CA LEU A 377 -1.81 -9.14 0.85
C LEU A 377 -1.02 -7.95 1.43
N LEU A 378 -0.59 -8.02 2.68
CA LEU A 378 0.41 -7.10 3.23
C LEU A 378 1.52 -7.87 3.95
N SER A 379 2.76 -7.50 3.64
CA SER A 379 4.00 -8.08 4.18
C SER A 379 5.07 -7.00 4.31
N ASP A 380 5.95 -7.14 5.32
CA ASP A 380 7.14 -6.30 5.49
C ASP A 380 8.47 -7.06 5.27
N GLY A 381 8.40 -8.35 4.92
CA GLY A 381 9.58 -9.22 4.85
C GLY A 381 9.73 -10.02 3.54
N GLN A 382 10.81 -10.80 3.49
CA GLN A 382 11.14 -11.73 2.40
C GLN A 382 10.55 -13.12 2.69
N ASP A 383 10.04 -13.84 1.69
CA ASP A 383 9.56 -15.22 1.90
C ASP A 383 10.73 -16.14 2.28
N THR A 384 10.72 -16.60 3.54
CA THR A 384 11.80 -17.35 4.17
C THR A 384 11.71 -18.86 3.90
N TYR A 385 10.64 -19.33 3.26
CA TYR A 385 10.30 -20.75 3.17
C TYR A 385 10.23 -21.30 1.76
N THR A 386 9.91 -20.47 0.75
CA THR A 386 9.74 -20.91 -0.64
C THR A 386 10.93 -20.56 -1.53
N VAL A 387 11.57 -19.40 -1.32
CA VAL A 387 12.68 -18.90 -2.18
C VAL A 387 13.99 -19.67 -1.95
N SER A 388 14.18 -20.28 -0.77
CA SER A 388 15.39 -21.05 -0.43
C SER A 388 15.48 -22.44 -1.07
N GLY A 389 14.53 -22.82 -1.93
CA GLY A 389 14.52 -24.12 -2.63
C GLY A 389 15.42 -24.22 -3.88
N SER A 390 15.97 -23.10 -4.35
CA SER A 390 16.73 -23.04 -5.60
C SER A 390 18.08 -23.76 -5.51
N GLY A 391 18.21 -24.88 -6.24
CA GLY A 391 19.52 -25.47 -6.55
C GLY A 391 20.36 -24.51 -7.41
N PRO A 392 21.70 -24.69 -7.48
CA PRO A 392 22.65 -23.68 -7.99
C PRO A 392 22.51 -23.27 -9.47
N ASN A 393 21.57 -23.84 -10.21
CA ASN A 393 21.32 -23.58 -11.64
C ASN A 393 19.97 -22.90 -11.93
N GLN A 394 19.23 -22.41 -10.92
CA GLN A 394 17.99 -21.63 -11.12
C GLN A 394 18.17 -20.18 -10.65
N SER A 395 18.26 -19.26 -11.61
CA SER A 395 18.55 -17.83 -11.42
C SER A 395 17.32 -16.95 -11.16
N GLN A 396 16.12 -17.54 -11.13
CA GLN A 396 14.87 -16.88 -10.74
C GLN A 396 14.04 -17.87 -9.90
N PRO A 397 13.59 -17.51 -8.68
CA PRO A 397 12.59 -18.29 -7.96
C PRO A 397 11.26 -18.24 -8.73
N ASN A 398 10.61 -19.40 -8.91
CA ASN A 398 9.41 -19.49 -9.73
C ASN A 398 8.15 -19.07 -8.93
N TYR A 399 7.92 -17.76 -8.84
CA TYR A 399 6.77 -17.17 -8.13
C TYR A 399 5.39 -17.62 -8.66
N GLN A 400 5.33 -18.16 -9.88
CA GLN A 400 4.13 -18.75 -10.46
C GLN A 400 3.60 -19.94 -9.63
N LEU A 401 4.46 -20.60 -8.85
CA LEU A 401 4.12 -21.71 -7.95
C LEU A 401 3.56 -21.28 -6.59
N LEU A 402 3.64 -19.99 -6.23
CA LEU A 402 3.10 -19.47 -4.95
C LEU A 402 1.58 -19.24 -5.00
N LEU A 403 1.00 -19.28 -6.20
CA LEU A 403 -0.39 -18.94 -6.48
C LEU A 403 -1.23 -20.19 -6.78
N PRO A 404 -2.35 -20.42 -6.09
CA PRO A 404 -3.36 -21.40 -6.48
C PRO A 404 -3.86 -21.20 -7.91
N LEU A 405 -4.37 -22.27 -8.53
CA LEU A 405 -4.93 -22.22 -9.88
C LEU A 405 -6.11 -21.24 -10.03
N SER A 406 -6.85 -20.94 -8.95
CA SER A 406 -7.92 -19.93 -8.93
C SER A 406 -7.44 -18.48 -8.77
N ILE A 407 -6.12 -18.26 -8.65
CA ILE A 407 -5.49 -16.94 -8.77
C ILE A 407 -4.80 -16.78 -10.14
N HIS A 408 -4.55 -17.88 -10.86
CA HIS A 408 -4.04 -17.85 -12.23
C HIS A 408 -5.13 -17.54 -13.27
N PRO A 409 -4.78 -16.84 -14.37
CA PRO A 409 -5.60 -16.78 -15.57
C PRO A 409 -5.58 -18.16 -16.27
N SER A 410 -6.53 -19.03 -15.93
CA SER A 410 -6.72 -20.31 -16.62
C SER A 410 -7.72 -20.16 -17.77
N ASP A 411 -7.35 -20.59 -18.98
CA ASP A 411 -8.08 -20.43 -20.25
C ASP A 411 -9.56 -20.91 -20.27
N ASN A 412 -10.04 -21.60 -19.23
CA ASN A 412 -11.40 -22.14 -19.15
C ASN A 412 -12.14 -21.91 -17.82
N THR A 413 -11.59 -21.13 -16.87
CA THR A 413 -12.31 -20.78 -15.62
C THR A 413 -12.36 -19.29 -15.40
N GLY A 414 -13.47 -18.66 -15.81
CA GLY A 414 -13.75 -17.22 -15.64
C GLY A 414 -13.99 -16.81 -14.18
N PHE A 415 -12.99 -16.99 -13.31
CA PHE A 415 -12.98 -16.52 -11.93
C PHE A 415 -11.53 -16.29 -11.45
N GLN A 416 -10.87 -15.30 -12.04
CA GLN A 416 -9.55 -14.83 -11.62
C GLN A 416 -9.69 -13.92 -10.39
N ILE A 417 -8.99 -14.25 -9.30
CA ILE A 417 -9.04 -13.48 -8.05
C ILE A 417 -7.85 -12.49 -7.99
N PRO A 418 -8.06 -11.17 -8.07
CA PRO A 418 -6.97 -10.20 -7.99
C PRO A 418 -6.35 -10.15 -6.57
N VAL A 419 -5.02 -10.13 -6.51
CA VAL A 419 -4.23 -9.96 -5.27
C VAL A 419 -3.60 -8.57 -5.25
N HIS A 420 -4.14 -7.66 -4.44
CA HIS A 420 -3.52 -6.36 -4.20
C HIS A 420 -2.46 -6.49 -3.11
N ALA A 421 -1.20 -6.30 -3.48
CA ALA A 421 -0.04 -6.55 -2.62
C ALA A 421 0.56 -5.23 -2.10
N PHE A 422 0.70 -5.11 -0.78
CA PHE A 422 1.20 -3.93 -0.09
C PHE A 422 2.55 -4.25 0.58
N GLY A 423 3.63 -3.86 -0.09
CA GLY A 423 4.99 -3.97 0.46
C GLY A 423 5.25 -2.85 1.46
N PHE A 424 5.61 -3.21 2.70
CA PHE A 424 5.73 -2.26 3.80
C PHE A 424 7.17 -2.08 4.30
N GLY A 425 7.68 -0.84 4.30
CA GLY A 425 9.07 -0.53 4.67
C GLY A 425 10.10 -1.06 3.67
N ALA A 426 11.39 -0.94 3.99
CA ALA A 426 12.48 -1.31 3.08
C ALA A 426 12.76 -2.83 2.99
N ASP A 427 12.26 -3.62 3.95
CA ASP A 427 12.72 -5.00 4.16
C ASP A 427 11.93 -6.07 3.36
N HIS A 428 10.87 -5.67 2.66
CA HIS A 428 9.91 -6.56 1.98
C HIS A 428 10.41 -7.07 0.60
N ASP A 429 9.96 -8.24 0.17
CA ASP A 429 10.25 -8.73 -1.19
C ASP A 429 9.34 -8.05 -2.24
N ALA A 430 9.77 -6.86 -2.66
CA ALA A 430 9.09 -6.09 -3.70
C ALA A 430 8.93 -6.89 -5.01
N SER A 431 9.87 -7.77 -5.34
CA SER A 431 9.86 -8.56 -6.58
C SER A 431 8.82 -9.69 -6.52
N SER A 432 8.82 -10.48 -5.44
CA SER A 432 7.74 -11.47 -5.17
C SER A 432 6.38 -10.81 -5.20
N MET A 433 6.21 -9.71 -4.44
CA MET A 433 4.91 -9.07 -4.26
C MET A 433 4.39 -8.42 -5.56
N HIS A 434 5.29 -7.86 -6.38
CA HIS A 434 4.94 -7.38 -7.71
C HIS A 434 4.48 -8.52 -8.63
N SER A 435 5.27 -9.60 -8.76
CA SER A 435 4.89 -10.75 -9.60
C SER A 435 3.60 -11.42 -9.15
N ILE A 436 3.36 -11.55 -7.84
CA ILE A 436 2.10 -12.03 -7.26
C ILE A 436 0.91 -11.15 -7.70
N SER A 437 1.06 -9.83 -7.66
CA SER A 437 0.01 -8.89 -8.08
C SER A 437 -0.21 -8.89 -9.60
N GLU A 438 0.86 -9.02 -10.39
CA GLU A 438 0.79 -8.97 -11.85
C GLU A 438 0.16 -10.24 -12.43
N ILE A 439 0.58 -11.42 -11.97
CA ILE A 439 -0.01 -12.70 -12.41
C ILE A 439 -1.51 -12.78 -12.05
N SER A 440 -1.90 -12.21 -10.90
CA SER A 440 -3.29 -12.22 -10.45
C SER A 440 -4.18 -11.12 -11.05
N GLY A 441 -3.63 -10.14 -11.78
CA GLY A 441 -4.39 -8.96 -12.24
C GLY A 441 -4.79 -7.99 -11.12
N GLY A 442 -4.12 -8.09 -9.97
CA GLY A 442 -4.21 -7.13 -8.87
C GLY A 442 -3.31 -5.91 -9.10
N THR A 443 -2.81 -5.32 -8.02
CA THR A 443 -1.86 -4.20 -8.07
C THR A 443 -0.83 -4.27 -6.95
N PHE A 444 0.40 -3.81 -7.20
CA PHE A 444 1.44 -3.69 -6.19
C PHE A 444 1.54 -2.23 -5.72
N SER A 445 1.54 -2.04 -4.40
CA SER A 445 1.65 -0.75 -3.74
C SER A 445 2.80 -0.76 -2.74
N PHE A 446 3.65 0.25 -2.79
CA PHE A 446 4.81 0.39 -1.90
C PHE A 446 4.53 1.46 -0.85
N ILE A 447 4.60 1.05 0.42
CA ILE A 447 4.41 1.91 1.59
C ILE A 447 5.78 2.14 2.25
N GLU A 448 6.39 3.28 1.94
CA GLU A 448 7.71 3.66 2.45
C GLU A 448 7.67 4.13 3.92
N THR A 449 6.65 4.90 4.29
CA THR A 449 6.54 5.53 5.61
C THR A 449 5.31 5.06 6.39
N GLU A 450 5.45 5.01 7.72
CA GLU A 450 4.43 4.54 8.67
C GLU A 450 3.09 5.28 8.57
N ALA A 451 3.07 6.53 8.09
CA ALA A 451 1.86 7.33 7.95
C ALA A 451 0.96 6.89 6.79
N VAL A 452 1.54 6.39 5.69
CA VAL A 452 0.85 6.23 4.40
C VAL A 452 0.04 4.92 4.31
N ILE A 453 0.27 3.94 5.20
CA ILE A 453 -0.45 2.65 5.18
C ILE A 453 -1.98 2.77 5.26
N GLN A 454 -2.51 3.68 6.07
CA GLN A 454 -3.97 3.85 6.19
C GLN A 454 -4.56 4.42 4.89
N ASP A 455 -3.86 5.35 4.26
CA ASP A 455 -4.25 5.99 3.01
C ASP A 455 -4.11 5.04 1.81
N ALA A 456 -3.05 4.23 1.76
CA ALA A 456 -2.86 3.17 0.76
C ALA A 456 -4.01 2.15 0.79
N PHE A 457 -4.45 1.75 1.99
CA PHE A 457 -5.60 0.88 2.17
C PHE A 457 -6.91 1.58 1.79
N ALA A 458 -7.06 2.86 2.13
CA ALA A 458 -8.24 3.65 1.77
C ALA A 458 -8.41 3.82 0.25
N GLN A 459 -7.32 4.07 -0.48
CA GLN A 459 -7.33 4.14 -1.95
C GLN A 459 -7.79 2.82 -2.57
N CYS A 460 -7.22 1.69 -2.14
CA CYS A 460 -7.59 0.36 -2.66
C CYS A 460 -9.05 0.00 -2.35
N ILE A 461 -9.51 0.24 -1.13
CA ILE A 461 -10.91 0.01 -0.74
C ILE A 461 -11.87 0.95 -1.48
N GLY A 462 -11.49 2.20 -1.78
CA GLY A 462 -12.27 3.09 -2.64
C GLY A 462 -12.49 2.54 -4.05
N GLY A 463 -11.50 1.84 -4.62
CA GLY A 463 -11.66 1.08 -5.86
C GLY A 463 -12.58 -0.14 -5.66
N LEU A 464 -12.21 -1.06 -4.77
CA LEU A 464 -12.93 -2.33 -4.58
C LEU A 464 -14.42 -2.16 -4.20
N LEU A 465 -14.77 -1.09 -3.46
CA LEU A 465 -16.16 -0.77 -3.11
C LEU A 465 -16.88 0.08 -4.18
N SER A 466 -16.29 0.28 -5.37
CA SER A 466 -16.91 1.03 -6.47
C SER A 466 -16.90 0.30 -7.81
N VAL A 467 -16.69 -1.04 -7.84
CA VAL A 467 -16.87 -1.84 -9.07
C VAL A 467 -18.30 -1.66 -9.63
N VAL A 468 -18.39 -1.27 -10.90
CA VAL A 468 -19.64 -1.06 -11.65
C VAL A 468 -19.75 -1.90 -12.92
N VAL A 469 -18.64 -2.52 -13.33
CA VAL A 469 -18.49 -3.31 -14.56
C VAL A 469 -17.61 -4.51 -14.24
N GLN A 470 -18.04 -5.71 -14.63
CA GLN A 470 -17.28 -6.95 -14.47
C GLN A 470 -17.03 -7.64 -15.82
N GLU A 471 -16.01 -8.49 -15.87
CA GLU A 471 -15.73 -9.37 -17.03
C GLU A 471 -15.68 -8.60 -18.37
N LEU A 472 -15.15 -7.35 -18.38
CA LEU A 472 -15.12 -6.50 -19.57
C LEU A 472 -14.14 -7.03 -20.61
N GLN A 473 -14.69 -7.38 -21.77
CA GLN A 473 -13.94 -7.73 -22.97
C GLN A 473 -14.13 -6.65 -24.03
N VAL A 474 -13.01 -6.14 -24.56
CA VAL A 474 -12.98 -5.13 -25.62
C VAL A 474 -12.64 -5.83 -26.92
N VAL A 475 -13.53 -5.73 -27.89
CA VAL A 475 -13.41 -6.30 -29.22
C VAL A 475 -13.20 -5.18 -30.23
N VAL A 476 -12.16 -5.26 -31.04
CA VAL A 476 -11.82 -4.28 -32.08
C VAL A 476 -11.88 -4.95 -33.43
N GLU A 477 -12.71 -4.45 -34.33
CA GLU A 477 -12.99 -5.06 -35.65
C GLU A 477 -12.68 -4.05 -36.76
N CYS A 478 -11.85 -4.42 -37.74
CA CYS A 478 -11.62 -3.65 -38.96
C CYS A 478 -12.91 -3.58 -39.79
N VAL A 479 -13.31 -2.37 -40.21
CA VAL A 479 -14.52 -2.17 -41.01
C VAL A 479 -14.32 -2.62 -42.46
N ASN A 480 -13.21 -2.22 -43.08
CA ASN A 480 -12.87 -2.59 -44.45
C ASN A 480 -12.02 -3.88 -44.50
N THR A 481 -12.31 -4.77 -45.45
CA THR A 481 -11.59 -6.04 -45.66
C THR A 481 -10.15 -5.88 -46.15
N SER A 482 -9.78 -4.68 -46.61
CA SER A 482 -8.42 -4.29 -47.02
C SER A 482 -7.51 -3.93 -45.85
N LEU A 483 -8.08 -3.64 -44.66
CA LEU A 483 -7.33 -3.25 -43.47
C LEU A 483 -6.86 -4.46 -42.66
N ARG A 484 -5.75 -4.29 -41.95
CA ARG A 484 -5.23 -5.27 -40.99
C ARG A 484 -4.79 -4.58 -39.70
N LEU A 485 -5.10 -5.19 -38.57
CA LEU A 485 -4.53 -4.86 -37.27
C LEU A 485 -3.07 -5.33 -37.24
N GLY A 486 -2.15 -4.44 -36.87
CA GLY A 486 -0.72 -4.73 -36.73
C GLY A 486 -0.35 -5.16 -35.31
N SER A 487 -0.73 -4.35 -34.31
CA SER A 487 -0.48 -4.64 -32.89
C SER A 487 -1.54 -3.99 -31.99
N VAL A 488 -1.71 -4.52 -30.79
CA VAL A 488 -2.60 -3.97 -29.76
C VAL A 488 -1.78 -3.78 -28.49
N LYS A 489 -1.43 -2.54 -28.17
CA LYS A 489 -0.61 -2.21 -26.99
C LYS A 489 -1.52 -1.99 -25.78
N ALA A 490 -1.77 -3.08 -25.05
CA ALA A 490 -2.70 -3.10 -23.93
C ALA A 490 -2.07 -2.92 -22.53
N GLY A 491 -0.74 -2.97 -22.39
CA GLY A 491 -0.07 -3.03 -21.08
C GLY A 491 0.05 -4.47 -20.59
N SER A 492 -0.18 -4.73 -19.30
CA SER A 492 -0.23 -6.11 -18.76
C SER A 492 -1.58 -6.81 -19.01
N TYR A 493 -2.54 -6.11 -19.65
CA TYR A 493 -3.84 -6.67 -20.02
C TYR A 493 -3.73 -7.72 -21.14
N PRO A 494 -4.28 -8.94 -20.96
CA PRO A 494 -4.25 -9.98 -21.98
C PRO A 494 -4.90 -9.52 -23.29
N SER A 495 -4.13 -9.53 -24.39
CA SER A 495 -4.64 -9.13 -25.70
C SER A 495 -4.19 -10.12 -26.79
N ARG A 496 -5.06 -10.30 -27.79
CA ARG A 496 -4.84 -11.21 -28.91
C ARG A 496 -5.45 -10.65 -30.20
N VAL A 497 -4.67 -10.69 -31.28
CA VAL A 497 -5.15 -10.46 -32.64
C VAL A 497 -5.45 -11.82 -33.27
N MET A 498 -6.63 -11.97 -33.87
CA MET A 498 -7.03 -13.19 -34.54
C MET A 498 -6.21 -13.42 -35.82
N GLY A 499 -6.02 -14.67 -36.21
CA GLY A 499 -5.14 -15.05 -37.34
C GLY A 499 -5.54 -14.52 -38.72
N ASP A 500 -6.74 -13.94 -38.87
CA ASP A 500 -7.13 -13.23 -40.09
C ASP A 500 -6.60 -11.78 -40.16
N GLY A 501 -6.14 -11.24 -39.02
CA GLY A 501 -5.63 -9.88 -38.86
C GLY A 501 -6.71 -8.80 -38.84
N ARG A 502 -8.01 -9.13 -38.75
CA ARG A 502 -9.11 -8.14 -38.80
C ARG A 502 -9.81 -7.92 -37.47
N LYS A 503 -9.64 -8.84 -36.50
CA LYS A 503 -10.28 -8.78 -35.18
C LYS A 503 -9.25 -8.89 -34.06
N GLY A 504 -9.27 -7.93 -33.14
CA GLY A 504 -8.51 -7.92 -31.90
C GLY A 504 -9.43 -8.08 -30.70
N VAL A 505 -8.93 -8.69 -29.63
CA VAL A 505 -9.63 -8.85 -28.36
C VAL A 505 -8.67 -8.47 -27.23
N ILE A 506 -9.12 -7.63 -26.30
CA ILE A 506 -8.44 -7.29 -25.05
C ILE A 506 -9.36 -7.74 -23.91
N ASP A 507 -8.81 -8.47 -22.94
CA ASP A 507 -9.48 -8.78 -21.68
C ASP A 507 -9.08 -7.72 -20.63
N VAL A 508 -10.08 -7.06 -20.05
CA VAL A 508 -9.89 -5.91 -19.12
C VAL A 508 -10.36 -6.27 -17.70
N GLY A 509 -11.21 -7.29 -17.55
CA GLY A 509 -11.78 -7.68 -16.27
C GLY A 509 -12.69 -6.60 -15.65
N ASP A 510 -12.56 -6.36 -14.36
CA ASP A 510 -13.46 -5.47 -13.62
C ASP A 510 -12.99 -4.00 -13.66
N MET A 511 -13.94 -3.05 -13.77
CA MET A 511 -13.68 -1.60 -13.69
C MET A 511 -14.45 -0.92 -12.55
N TYR A 512 -13.78 0.04 -11.90
CA TYR A 512 -14.31 0.88 -10.84
C TYR A 512 -15.09 2.09 -11.39
N ALA A 513 -15.91 2.71 -10.54
CA ALA A 513 -16.72 3.87 -10.90
C ALA A 513 -15.83 5.07 -11.26
N ASP A 514 -16.13 5.70 -12.40
CA ASP A 514 -15.35 6.79 -13.02
C ASP A 514 -13.88 6.42 -13.37
N GLU A 515 -13.57 5.13 -13.43
CA GLU A 515 -12.26 4.62 -13.88
C GLU A 515 -12.11 4.68 -15.40
N GLU A 516 -10.89 4.95 -15.86
CA GLU A 516 -10.55 5.13 -17.28
C GLU A 516 -9.48 4.12 -17.75
N ARG A 517 -9.57 3.71 -19.02
CA ARG A 517 -8.61 2.80 -19.69
C ARG A 517 -8.31 3.26 -21.11
N ASP A 518 -7.03 3.44 -21.39
CA ASP A 518 -6.51 3.83 -22.69
C ASP A 518 -5.69 2.69 -23.33
N PHE A 519 -6.04 2.28 -24.54
CA PHE A 519 -5.37 1.23 -25.31
C PHE A 519 -5.00 1.73 -26.71
N LEU A 520 -3.77 1.46 -27.19
CA LEU A 520 -3.37 1.84 -28.54
C LEU A 520 -3.46 0.66 -29.51
N VAL A 521 -4.24 0.81 -30.57
CA VAL A 521 -4.39 -0.15 -31.67
C VAL A 521 -3.64 0.37 -32.89
N SER A 522 -2.70 -0.40 -33.41
CA SER A 522 -2.02 -0.12 -34.67
C SER A 522 -2.76 -0.80 -35.82
N VAL A 523 -3.08 -0.05 -36.88
CA VAL A 523 -3.77 -0.51 -38.09
C VAL A 523 -2.90 -0.20 -39.30
N ASN A 524 -2.82 -1.10 -40.28
CA ASN A 524 -2.14 -0.84 -41.54
C ASN A 524 -3.16 -0.30 -42.56
N VAL A 525 -2.99 0.97 -42.95
CA VAL A 525 -3.88 1.68 -43.87
C VAL A 525 -3.31 1.57 -45.30
N PRO A 526 -3.98 0.86 -46.23
CA PRO A 526 -3.52 0.75 -47.61
C PRO A 526 -3.76 2.05 -48.40
N THR A 527 -3.11 2.17 -49.56
CA THR A 527 -3.46 3.20 -50.55
C THR A 527 -4.90 3.04 -51.01
N GLU A 528 -5.65 4.13 -51.11
CA GLU A 528 -7.03 4.13 -51.61
C GLU A 528 -7.18 5.18 -52.72
N SER A 529 -7.64 4.75 -53.90
CA SER A 529 -7.70 5.57 -55.11
C SER A 529 -9.09 6.15 -55.43
N CYS A 530 -10.12 5.78 -54.66
CA CYS A 530 -11.52 6.06 -55.00
C CYS A 530 -12.33 6.79 -53.91
N SER A 531 -12.00 6.62 -52.62
CA SER A 531 -12.67 7.31 -51.52
C SER A 531 -11.89 8.52 -51.02
N ASN A 532 -12.60 9.54 -50.54
CA ASN A 532 -12.05 10.65 -49.77
C ASN A 532 -12.06 10.38 -48.25
N LEU A 533 -12.58 9.24 -47.80
CA LEU A 533 -12.72 8.88 -46.39
C LEU A 533 -12.63 7.36 -46.19
N THR A 534 -11.86 6.92 -45.20
CA THR A 534 -11.69 5.49 -44.85
C THR A 534 -12.26 5.23 -43.46
N SER A 535 -13.21 4.30 -43.32
CA SER A 535 -13.58 3.72 -42.02
C SER A 535 -12.52 2.67 -41.63
N LEU A 536 -11.87 2.89 -40.48
CA LEU A 536 -10.77 2.07 -39.98
C LEU A 536 -11.27 0.89 -39.13
N ILE A 537 -11.69 1.20 -37.90
CA ILE A 537 -12.08 0.21 -36.89
C ILE A 537 -13.41 0.61 -36.23
N LYS A 538 -14.10 -0.42 -35.73
CA LYS A 538 -15.23 -0.29 -34.82
C LYS A 538 -14.90 -1.05 -33.53
N VAL A 539 -15.24 -0.47 -32.38
CA VAL A 539 -15.00 -1.07 -31.07
C VAL A 539 -16.33 -1.57 -30.49
N ARG A 540 -16.31 -2.72 -29.83
CA ARG A 540 -17.44 -3.30 -29.11
C ARG A 540 -16.96 -3.69 -27.71
N CYS A 541 -17.67 -3.28 -26.67
CA CYS A 541 -17.42 -3.68 -25.29
C CYS A 541 -18.52 -4.64 -24.86
N ILE A 542 -18.13 -5.84 -24.45
CA ILE A 542 -19.00 -6.87 -23.88
C ILE A 542 -18.65 -6.95 -22.39
N TYR A 543 -19.62 -6.79 -21.51
CA TYR A 543 -19.38 -6.80 -20.06
C TYR A 543 -20.60 -7.26 -19.29
N LYS A 544 -20.43 -7.43 -17.98
CA LYS A 544 -21.44 -7.90 -17.04
C LYS A 544 -21.67 -6.87 -15.97
N ASP A 545 -22.93 -6.51 -15.72
CA ASP A 545 -23.29 -5.61 -14.63
C ASP A 545 -23.34 -6.42 -13.31
N PRO A 546 -22.67 -5.97 -12.23
CA PRO A 546 -22.56 -6.73 -10.99
C PRO A 546 -23.86 -6.82 -10.16
N LEU A 547 -24.86 -5.99 -10.46
CA LEU A 547 -26.12 -5.91 -9.71
C LEU A 547 -27.17 -6.86 -10.27
N ASN A 548 -27.45 -6.79 -11.58
CA ASN A 548 -28.40 -7.68 -12.26
C ASN A 548 -27.76 -9.01 -12.73
N LYS A 549 -26.43 -9.05 -12.88
CA LYS A 549 -25.63 -10.15 -13.47
C LYS A 549 -25.91 -10.40 -14.96
N GLU A 550 -26.51 -9.43 -15.66
CA GLU A 550 -26.79 -9.52 -17.10
C GLU A 550 -25.59 -9.09 -17.92
N THR A 551 -25.43 -9.67 -19.11
CA THR A 551 -24.35 -9.33 -20.05
C THR A 551 -24.81 -8.22 -21.01
N ALA A 552 -24.27 -7.03 -20.85
CA ALA A 552 -24.48 -5.90 -21.76
C ALA A 552 -23.49 -5.94 -22.93
N THR A 553 -23.85 -5.28 -24.03
CA THR A 553 -22.93 -5.02 -25.16
C THR A 553 -23.14 -3.60 -25.67
N ILE A 554 -22.06 -2.83 -25.75
CA ILE A 554 -22.03 -1.45 -26.23
C ILE A 554 -21.09 -1.38 -27.44
N GLU A 555 -21.43 -0.55 -28.43
CA GLU A 555 -20.62 -0.36 -29.64
C GLU A 555 -20.23 1.11 -29.80
N SER A 556 -19.03 1.35 -30.31
CA SER A 556 -18.58 2.69 -30.70
C SER A 556 -19.13 3.07 -32.08
N GLU A 557 -19.02 4.36 -32.39
CA GLU A 557 -19.01 4.82 -33.78
C GLU A 557 -17.78 4.29 -34.53
N GLU A 558 -17.81 4.35 -35.86
CA GLU A 558 -16.68 3.96 -36.70
C GLU A 558 -15.58 5.02 -36.66
N VAL A 559 -14.35 4.62 -36.39
CA VAL A 559 -13.19 5.51 -36.50
C VAL A 559 -12.93 5.79 -37.97
N ARG A 560 -12.96 7.06 -38.37
CA ARG A 560 -12.83 7.49 -39.76
C ARG A 560 -11.68 8.48 -39.91
N ILE A 561 -10.98 8.39 -41.04
CA ILE A 561 -9.94 9.34 -41.44
C ILE A 561 -10.24 9.89 -42.83
N GLU A 562 -9.88 11.15 -43.05
CA GLU A 562 -9.92 11.76 -44.38
C GLU A 562 -8.75 11.29 -45.24
N ARG A 563 -9.00 11.12 -46.53
CA ARG A 563 -7.98 10.78 -47.54
C ARG A 563 -7.91 11.92 -48.55
N PRO A 564 -7.18 13.02 -48.28
CA PRO A 564 -6.96 14.08 -49.25
C PRO A 564 -5.98 13.64 -50.35
N ASP A 565 -6.02 14.31 -51.50
CA ASP A 565 -5.07 14.09 -52.61
C ASP A 565 -3.70 14.77 -52.35
N VAL A 566 -3.69 15.83 -51.53
CA VAL A 566 -2.47 16.55 -51.10
C VAL A 566 -2.27 16.32 -49.61
N ALA A 567 -1.05 15.96 -49.21
CA ALA A 567 -0.68 15.83 -47.81
C ALA A 567 -0.68 17.22 -47.12
N GLN A 568 -1.70 17.47 -46.29
CA GLN A 568 -1.71 18.60 -45.37
C GLN A 568 -0.75 18.34 -44.19
N GLN A 569 -0.35 19.40 -43.47
CA GLN A 569 0.49 19.25 -42.29
C GLN A 569 -0.33 18.61 -41.16
N ALA A 570 -0.09 17.33 -40.90
CA ALA A 570 -0.94 16.52 -40.05
C ALA A 570 -0.85 16.93 -38.57
N VAL A 571 -2.00 17.31 -38.00
CA VAL A 571 -2.12 17.61 -36.56
C VAL A 571 -2.27 16.30 -35.80
N VAL A 572 -1.33 16.02 -34.90
CA VAL A 572 -1.32 14.81 -34.06
C VAL A 572 -2.27 14.99 -32.88
N SER A 573 -3.10 13.97 -32.60
CA SER A 573 -3.95 13.93 -31.39
C SER A 573 -3.09 13.95 -30.13
N ILE A 574 -3.39 14.89 -29.24
CA ILE A 574 -2.73 15.05 -27.93
C ILE A 574 -3.01 13.82 -27.05
N GLU A 575 -4.19 13.23 -27.18
CA GLU A 575 -4.62 12.03 -26.47
C GLU A 575 -3.79 10.81 -26.88
N VAL A 576 -3.55 10.63 -28.19
CA VAL A 576 -2.70 9.55 -28.73
C VAL A 576 -1.23 9.77 -28.34
N ASP A 577 -0.71 10.99 -28.46
CA ASP A 577 0.67 11.35 -28.07
C ASP A 577 0.92 11.10 -26.57
N ARG A 578 0.00 11.55 -25.70
CA ARG A 578 0.02 11.30 -24.25
C ARG A 578 0.09 9.81 -23.93
N GLN A 579 -0.70 8.98 -24.63
CA GLN A 579 -0.75 7.55 -24.35
C GLN A 579 0.43 6.76 -24.94
N ARG A 580 1.06 7.28 -25.99
CA ARG A 580 2.39 6.82 -26.44
C ARG A 580 3.46 7.13 -25.39
N ASN A 581 3.47 8.35 -24.86
CA ASN A 581 4.41 8.78 -23.81
C ASN A 581 4.33 7.89 -22.56
N ARG A 582 3.12 7.54 -22.09
CA ARG A 582 2.96 6.56 -21.00
C ARG A 582 3.65 5.23 -21.31
N LEU A 583 3.37 4.64 -22.48
CA LEU A 583 3.87 3.31 -22.82
C LEU A 583 5.39 3.32 -23.00
N GLN A 584 5.95 4.35 -23.65
CA GLN A 584 7.40 4.54 -23.79
C GLN A 584 8.09 4.74 -22.43
N ALA A 585 7.46 5.49 -21.50
CA ALA A 585 8.00 5.65 -20.16
C ALA A 585 7.93 4.34 -19.35
N ALA A 586 6.84 3.57 -19.44
CA ALA A 586 6.74 2.26 -18.79
C ALA A 586 7.79 1.27 -19.34
N GLU A 587 8.06 1.29 -20.65
CA GLU A 587 9.15 0.53 -21.27
C GLU A 587 10.52 0.99 -20.75
N ALA A 588 10.78 2.30 -20.69
CA ALA A 588 12.01 2.86 -20.12
C ALA A 588 12.18 2.53 -18.63
N MET A 589 11.11 2.54 -17.83
CA MET A 589 11.11 2.10 -16.42
C MET A 589 11.49 0.61 -16.29
N ALA A 590 10.95 -0.25 -17.17
CA ALA A 590 11.24 -1.68 -17.17
C ALA A 590 12.69 -1.98 -17.59
N LEU A 591 13.21 -1.27 -18.60
CA LEU A 591 14.60 -1.34 -19.04
C LEU A 591 15.57 -0.83 -17.96
N ALA A 592 15.28 0.33 -17.35
CA ALA A 592 16.09 0.91 -16.29
C ALA A 592 16.11 0.02 -15.03
N ARG A 593 14.97 -0.59 -14.66
CA ARG A 593 14.92 -1.66 -13.64
C ARG A 593 15.86 -2.81 -14.01
N GLY A 594 15.80 -3.32 -15.25
CA GLY A 594 16.65 -4.40 -15.72
C GLY A 594 18.15 -4.09 -15.61
N ALA A 595 18.58 -2.89 -16.02
CA ALA A 595 19.95 -2.43 -15.87
C ALA A 595 20.36 -2.29 -14.39
N ALA A 596 19.48 -1.74 -13.55
CA ALA A 596 19.74 -1.55 -12.12
C ALA A 596 19.89 -2.88 -11.34
N GLU A 597 19.08 -3.91 -11.64
CA GLU A 597 19.25 -5.26 -11.05
C GLU A 597 20.57 -5.93 -11.48
N LEU A 598 21.06 -5.65 -12.69
CA LEU A 598 22.39 -6.07 -13.16
C LEU A 598 23.54 -5.23 -12.55
N GLY A 599 23.21 -4.17 -11.79
CA GLY A 599 24.16 -3.26 -11.15
C GLY A 599 24.56 -2.04 -11.97
N ASP A 600 24.10 -1.91 -13.23
CA ASP A 600 24.33 -0.74 -14.07
C ASP A 600 23.32 0.37 -13.78
N LEU A 601 23.48 1.00 -12.61
CA LEU A 601 22.71 2.19 -12.22
C LEU A 601 22.97 3.37 -13.16
N THR A 602 24.15 3.43 -13.79
CA THR A 602 24.52 4.47 -14.77
C THR A 602 23.71 4.39 -16.05
N GLY A 603 23.61 3.21 -16.67
CA GLY A 603 22.75 2.95 -17.82
C GLY A 603 21.27 3.07 -17.49
N ALA A 604 20.87 2.68 -16.27
CA ALA A 604 19.50 2.86 -15.78
C ALA A 604 19.09 4.34 -15.70
N VAL A 605 19.88 5.19 -15.01
CA VAL A 605 19.62 6.63 -14.91
C VAL A 605 19.64 7.33 -16.27
N SER A 606 20.58 6.94 -17.15
CA SER A 606 20.70 7.48 -18.52
C SER A 606 19.49 7.09 -19.40
N THR A 607 18.96 5.87 -19.23
CA THR A 607 17.73 5.42 -19.92
C THR A 607 16.52 6.25 -19.50
N LEU A 608 16.36 6.52 -18.20
CA LEU A 608 15.32 7.42 -17.69
C LEU A 608 15.54 8.86 -18.18
N GLU A 609 16.78 9.36 -18.19
CA GLU A 609 17.11 10.72 -18.64
C GLU A 609 16.77 10.94 -20.11
N ASN A 610 17.16 9.99 -20.98
CA ASN A 610 16.82 10.04 -22.40
C ASN A 610 15.31 9.95 -22.63
N CYS A 611 14.60 9.14 -21.82
CA CYS A 611 13.13 9.09 -21.87
C CYS A 611 12.50 10.43 -21.49
N ARG A 612 12.95 11.08 -20.41
CA ARG A 612 12.47 12.41 -19.98
C ARG A 612 12.74 13.48 -21.02
N ARG A 613 13.93 13.47 -21.63
CA ARG A 613 14.29 14.38 -22.74
C ARG A 613 13.35 14.21 -23.92
N VAL A 614 13.16 12.99 -24.43
CA VAL A 614 12.24 12.72 -25.55
C VAL A 614 10.80 13.09 -25.20
N LEU A 615 10.33 12.79 -23.98
CA LEU A 615 9.01 13.18 -23.50
C LEU A 615 8.82 14.70 -23.54
N SER A 616 9.80 15.50 -23.09
CA SER A 616 9.75 16.96 -23.14
C SER A 616 9.70 17.56 -24.56
N GLU A 617 10.13 16.77 -25.56
CA GLU A 617 10.11 17.16 -26.97
C GLU A 617 8.75 16.91 -27.65
N THR A 618 7.82 16.16 -27.04
CA THR A 618 6.52 15.82 -27.67
C THR A 618 5.44 16.89 -27.54
N VAL A 619 4.31 16.69 -28.23
CA VAL A 619 3.20 17.66 -28.30
C VAL A 619 2.46 17.76 -26.95
N SER A 620 2.12 16.62 -26.35
CA SER A 620 1.37 16.55 -25.08
C SER A 620 2.12 17.11 -23.87
N ALA A 621 3.46 16.94 -23.83
CA ALA A 621 4.29 17.59 -22.83
C ALA A 621 4.36 19.12 -23.03
N LYS A 622 4.49 19.58 -24.29
CA LYS A 622 4.50 21.01 -24.62
C LYS A 622 3.15 21.70 -24.35
N SER A 623 2.04 20.97 -24.46
CA SER A 623 0.71 21.47 -24.03
C SER A 623 0.46 21.35 -22.52
N GLN A 624 1.45 20.95 -21.72
CA GLN A 624 1.35 20.77 -20.26
C GLN A 624 0.24 19.79 -19.83
N ASP A 625 0.06 18.68 -20.57
CA ASP A 625 -0.88 17.64 -20.17
C ASP A 625 -0.52 17.07 -18.78
N ARG A 626 -1.53 16.90 -17.94
CA ARG A 626 -1.40 16.50 -16.54
C ARG A 626 -0.66 15.16 -16.36
N LEU A 627 -0.90 14.18 -17.23
CA LEU A 627 -0.25 12.88 -17.15
C LEU A 627 1.23 13.01 -17.54
N CYS A 628 1.55 13.78 -18.58
CA CYS A 628 2.95 14.01 -18.99
C CYS A 628 3.75 14.77 -17.91
N VAL A 629 3.14 15.75 -17.24
CA VAL A 629 3.77 16.48 -16.12
C VAL A 629 4.00 15.58 -14.90
N ALA A 630 3.02 14.73 -14.54
CA ALA A 630 3.20 13.74 -13.47
C ALA A 630 4.29 12.72 -13.83
N LEU A 631 4.29 12.22 -15.06
CA LEU A 631 5.22 11.21 -15.56
C LEU A 631 6.68 11.69 -15.58
N ASP A 632 6.96 12.96 -15.92
CA ASP A 632 8.32 13.51 -15.81
C ASP A 632 8.79 13.58 -14.34
N ALA A 633 7.90 13.97 -13.41
CA ALA A 633 8.20 14.03 -11.98
C ALA A 633 8.44 12.62 -11.39
N GLU A 634 7.67 11.62 -11.80
CA GLU A 634 7.86 10.22 -11.42
C GLU A 634 9.17 9.65 -11.96
N LEU A 635 9.50 9.89 -13.23
CA LEU A 635 10.78 9.48 -13.82
C LEU A 635 11.97 10.16 -13.12
N LYS A 636 11.82 11.41 -12.68
CA LYS A 636 12.83 12.14 -11.89
C LYS A 636 13.02 11.53 -10.49
N GLU A 637 11.95 11.23 -9.76
CA GLU A 637 11.99 10.55 -8.46
C GLU A 637 12.67 9.17 -8.60
N MET A 638 12.42 8.44 -9.70
CA MET A 638 13.11 7.17 -10.00
C MET A 638 14.62 7.36 -10.23
N GLN A 639 15.05 8.41 -10.94
CA GLN A 639 16.48 8.74 -11.10
C GLN A 639 17.15 9.03 -9.75
N GLU A 640 16.50 9.82 -8.89
CA GLU A 640 17.02 10.17 -7.56
C GLU A 640 17.13 8.92 -6.65
N ARG A 641 16.17 7.99 -6.74
CA ARG A 641 16.19 6.71 -6.03
C ARG A 641 17.16 5.67 -6.64
N MET A 642 17.80 5.96 -7.77
CA MET A 642 18.90 5.15 -8.34
C MET A 642 20.30 5.64 -7.95
N ALA A 643 20.43 6.71 -7.17
CA ALA A 643 21.71 7.36 -6.85
C ALA A 643 22.77 6.45 -6.17
N SER A 644 22.36 5.33 -5.57
CA SER A 644 23.28 4.25 -5.17
C SER A 644 22.55 2.91 -5.06
N ARG A 645 23.30 1.80 -5.10
CA ARG A 645 22.75 0.45 -4.97
C ARG A 645 21.92 0.26 -3.71
N HIS A 646 22.36 0.81 -2.57
CA HIS A 646 21.63 0.71 -1.31
C HIS A 646 20.28 1.44 -1.35
N VAL A 647 20.21 2.64 -1.94
CA VAL A 647 18.94 3.40 -2.09
C VAL A 647 18.01 2.69 -3.08
N TYR A 648 18.56 2.15 -4.17
CA TYR A 648 17.80 1.35 -5.13
C TYR A 648 17.21 0.09 -4.47
N GLU A 649 18.02 -0.68 -3.73
CA GLU A 649 17.56 -1.90 -3.06
C GLU A 649 16.57 -1.61 -1.93
N ALA A 650 16.72 -0.51 -1.19
CA ALA A 650 15.88 -0.16 -0.04
C ALA A 650 14.54 0.51 -0.40
N SER A 651 14.45 1.31 -1.47
CA SER A 651 13.17 1.89 -1.89
C SER A 651 13.01 2.16 -3.39
N GLY A 652 14.09 2.34 -4.16
CA GLY A 652 14.00 2.56 -5.61
C GLY A 652 13.32 1.43 -6.38
N ARG A 653 13.73 0.18 -6.13
CA ARG A 653 13.11 -1.04 -6.70
C ARG A 653 11.60 -1.06 -6.45
N ALA A 654 11.17 -0.92 -5.20
CA ALA A 654 9.76 -0.97 -4.83
C ALA A 654 8.95 0.19 -5.43
N TYR A 655 9.53 1.40 -5.48
CA TYR A 655 8.90 2.55 -6.14
C TYR A 655 8.67 2.30 -7.65
N ILE A 656 9.69 1.80 -8.36
CA ILE A 656 9.59 1.50 -9.81
C ILE A 656 8.60 0.36 -10.07
N LEU A 657 8.60 -0.69 -9.25
CA LEU A 657 7.65 -1.80 -9.37
C LEU A 657 6.20 -1.35 -9.11
N SER A 658 5.96 -0.42 -8.18
CA SER A 658 4.64 0.19 -7.98
C SER A 658 4.24 1.08 -9.16
N GLY A 659 5.19 1.84 -9.74
CA GLY A 659 4.96 2.64 -10.94
C GLY A 659 4.62 1.81 -12.18
N LEU A 660 5.37 0.74 -12.43
CA LEU A 660 5.09 -0.23 -13.49
C LEU A 660 3.71 -0.88 -13.31
N SER A 661 3.38 -1.33 -12.10
CA SER A 661 2.04 -1.88 -11.79
C SER A 661 0.94 -0.84 -12.10
N SER A 662 1.16 0.42 -11.71
CA SER A 662 0.21 1.52 -11.94
C SER A 662 -0.01 1.83 -13.43
N HIS A 663 1.03 1.96 -14.25
CA HIS A 663 0.86 2.32 -15.67
C HIS A 663 0.46 1.16 -16.58
N SER A 664 0.87 -0.07 -16.25
CA SER A 664 0.52 -1.26 -17.04
C SER A 664 -0.91 -1.73 -16.80
N TRP A 665 -1.42 -1.60 -15.57
CA TRP A 665 -2.83 -1.87 -15.23
C TRP A 665 -3.73 -0.62 -15.22
N GLN A 666 -3.14 0.58 -15.41
CA GLN A 666 -3.83 1.87 -15.42
C GLN A 666 -4.66 2.13 -14.15
N ARG A 667 -4.13 1.70 -13.00
CA ARG A 667 -4.75 1.75 -11.68
C ARG A 667 -3.91 2.57 -10.70
N ALA A 668 -4.57 3.24 -9.75
CA ALA A 668 -3.88 3.98 -8.71
C ALA A 668 -3.24 3.02 -7.69
N THR A 669 -1.92 3.04 -7.60
CA THR A 669 -1.14 2.36 -6.55
C THR A 669 -0.72 3.35 -5.48
N ALA A 670 -0.40 2.88 -4.27
CA ALA A 670 0.38 3.70 -3.34
C ALA A 670 1.86 3.63 -3.75
N ARG A 671 2.50 4.79 -3.76
CA ARG A 671 3.94 4.96 -3.97
C ARG A 671 4.53 5.65 -2.74
N GLY A 672 5.85 5.58 -2.58
CA GLY A 672 6.57 6.15 -1.43
C GLY A 672 6.33 7.65 -1.23
N ASP A 673 6.66 8.14 -0.04
CA ASP A 673 6.41 9.52 0.40
C ASP A 673 7.31 10.51 -0.35
N SER A 674 6.84 10.96 -1.51
CA SER A 674 7.50 11.99 -2.31
C SER A 674 7.41 13.31 -1.55
N THR A 675 8.57 13.83 -1.12
CA THR A 675 8.69 14.77 0.02
C THR A 675 8.00 16.14 -0.14
N ASP A 676 7.51 16.46 -1.34
CA ASP A 676 6.55 17.54 -1.54
C ASP A 676 5.12 17.04 -1.35
N GLY A 677 4.50 17.41 -0.22
CA GLY A 677 3.10 17.12 0.15
C GLY A 677 2.01 17.76 -0.75
N SER A 678 2.36 18.08 -1.99
CA SER A 678 1.50 18.46 -3.11
C SER A 678 1.74 17.59 -4.35
N SER A 679 2.29 16.38 -4.16
CA SER A 679 2.77 15.52 -5.25
C SER A 679 1.69 15.26 -6.32
N LEU A 680 2.11 15.37 -7.59
CA LEU A 680 1.23 15.34 -8.77
C LEU A 680 0.65 13.95 -9.09
N VAL A 681 1.06 12.91 -8.36
CA VAL A 681 0.70 11.50 -8.56
C VAL A 681 -0.71 11.18 -8.05
N GLN A 682 -1.72 11.86 -8.61
CA GLN A 682 -3.13 11.47 -8.54
C GLN A 682 -3.56 10.65 -9.78
N ALA A 683 -2.59 10.09 -10.53
CA ALA A 683 -2.85 9.31 -11.72
C ALA A 683 -3.76 8.11 -11.40
N TYR A 684 -4.81 7.92 -12.20
CA TYR A 684 -5.80 6.85 -12.08
C TYR A 684 -6.62 6.81 -10.77
N GLN A 685 -6.57 7.85 -9.93
CA GLN A 685 -7.44 7.93 -8.74
C GLN A 685 -8.87 8.26 -9.14
N THR A 686 -9.83 7.39 -8.80
CA THR A 686 -11.26 7.68 -9.01
C THR A 686 -11.81 8.56 -7.87
N PRO A 687 -12.97 9.24 -8.06
CA PRO A 687 -13.57 10.08 -7.01
C PRO A 687 -13.82 9.32 -5.70
N SER A 688 -14.17 8.02 -5.77
CA SER A 688 -14.38 7.19 -4.57
C SER A 688 -13.07 6.91 -3.81
N MET A 689 -11.95 6.75 -4.52
CA MET A 689 -10.62 6.65 -3.91
C MET A 689 -10.25 7.94 -3.18
N VAL A 690 -10.48 9.09 -3.81
CA VAL A 690 -10.20 10.42 -3.21
C VAL A 690 -11.08 10.68 -1.98
N GLU A 691 -12.35 10.25 -2.01
CA GLU A 691 -13.24 10.33 -0.84
C GLU A 691 -12.72 9.46 0.31
N MET A 692 -12.32 8.21 0.05
CA MET A 692 -11.79 7.31 1.08
C MET A 692 -10.45 7.79 1.66
N LEU A 693 -9.56 8.34 0.83
CA LEU A 693 -8.35 9.04 1.28
C LEU A 693 -8.69 10.22 2.21
N THR A 694 -9.65 11.05 1.81
CA THR A 694 -10.12 12.18 2.64
C THR A 694 -10.68 11.72 3.99
N ARG A 695 -11.46 10.63 4.01
CA ARG A 695 -11.96 9.99 5.24
C ARG A 695 -10.83 9.45 6.11
N SER A 696 -9.82 8.83 5.50
CA SER A 696 -8.63 8.30 6.19
C SER A 696 -7.86 9.41 6.91
N GLN A 697 -7.58 10.51 6.21
CA GLN A 697 -6.88 11.67 6.76
C GLN A 697 -7.69 12.39 7.85
N ALA A 698 -9.01 12.48 7.71
CA ALA A 698 -9.89 12.96 8.78
C ALA A 698 -9.83 12.08 10.04
N MET A 699 -9.75 10.75 9.90
CA MET A 699 -9.54 9.82 11.03
C MET A 699 -8.09 9.81 11.57
N LEU A 700 -7.11 10.31 10.81
CA LEU A 700 -5.75 10.53 11.31
C LEU A 700 -5.67 11.77 12.21
N LEU A 701 -6.33 12.85 11.82
CA LEU A 701 -6.44 14.10 12.60
C LEU A 701 -7.41 13.96 13.80
N GLY A 702 -8.45 13.14 13.68
CA GLY A 702 -9.49 12.94 14.70
C GLY A 702 -9.08 12.01 15.85
N SER A 703 -8.31 12.50 16.83
CA SER A 703 -8.03 11.79 18.09
C SER A 703 -8.26 12.69 19.34
N PRO A 704 -8.38 12.13 20.56
CA PRO A 704 -9.54 12.46 21.41
C PRO A 704 -9.39 13.71 22.30
N SER A 705 -9.68 14.88 21.75
CA SER A 705 -9.94 16.11 22.51
C SER A 705 -11.31 16.76 22.23
N ALA A 706 -11.93 16.42 21.09
CA ALA A 706 -13.17 17.06 20.60
C ALA A 706 -14.48 16.47 21.14
N GLN A 707 -14.48 15.29 21.79
CA GLN A 707 -15.68 14.72 22.42
C GLN A 707 -16.00 15.37 23.78
N ARG A 708 -16.26 16.68 23.77
CA ARG A 708 -16.89 17.37 24.92
C ARG A 708 -18.37 17.02 24.98
N LEU A 709 -18.70 16.04 25.83
CA LEU A 709 -19.97 15.87 26.54
C LEU A 709 -21.18 16.66 25.98
N VAL A 710 -21.83 16.12 24.95
CA VAL A 710 -23.23 16.48 24.67
C VAL A 710 -24.10 15.86 25.77
N ARG A 711 -24.26 16.57 26.88
CA ARG A 711 -25.29 16.24 27.89
C ARG A 711 -26.66 16.49 27.27
N PRO A 712 -27.62 15.55 27.33
CA PRO A 712 -29.00 15.85 26.96
C PRO A 712 -29.57 16.87 27.95
N PHE A 713 -30.15 17.95 27.43
CA PHE A 713 -30.91 18.92 28.22
C PHE A 713 -32.25 18.28 28.62
N TYR A 714 -32.31 17.73 29.83
CA TYR A 714 -33.59 17.45 30.48
C TYR A 714 -34.20 18.75 31.00
N SER A 715 -35.34 19.13 30.44
CA SER A 715 -36.20 20.18 30.99
C SER A 715 -36.92 19.64 32.23
N GLN A 716 -36.81 20.36 33.35
CA GLN A 716 -37.69 20.20 34.51
C GLN A 716 -38.47 21.49 34.76
N PRO A 717 -39.73 21.40 35.24
CA PRO A 717 -40.61 22.55 35.41
C PRO A 717 -40.24 23.38 36.63
N LYS A 718 -40.57 24.68 36.59
CA LYS A 718 -40.50 25.55 37.76
C LYS A 718 -41.62 25.20 38.76
N PRO A 719 -41.32 25.03 40.07
CA PRO A 719 -42.29 25.31 41.12
C PRO A 719 -42.54 26.82 41.24
N ARG A 720 -43.50 27.21 42.08
CA ARG A 720 -43.98 28.59 42.27
C ARG A 720 -42.94 29.51 42.92
#